data_AF-A0AA88H6Q5-F1
#
_entry.id   AF-A0AA88H6Q5-F1
#
_cell.length_a   1.000
_cell.length_b   1.000
_cell.length_c   1.000
_cell.angle_alpha   90.00
_cell.angle_beta   90.00
_cell.angle_gamma   90.00
#
_symmetry.space_group_name_H-M   'P 1'
#
loop_
_entity.id
_entity.type
_entity.pdbx_description
1 polymer ?
#
loop_
_entity_poly.entity_id
_entity_poly.type
_entity_poly.pdbx_seq_one_letter_code
_entity_poly.pdbx_strand_id
1 'polypeptide(L)'
;MLNVIGKVNLLDAHDQRASTFMLKERNGTRQIRNVIVDDTPVKRDDQLKDNKIPLNEALKQFKGQPVYRLPPQPISPLILLQGNPGYQIAKIHRIPQIAGSKGVSIYCHQKHCLPPGQSFCQERCSIFNNCKIHRCHRSCEPIHDSHECTEEVLKELSCGHEAIILCSQSGKLPRCTIKDKVTFKCGHSGVGACGEASTSYCGMSLVAKLQCGHQKKYICKGDRVTCREKCLKKLDCGHYCPNLCGEPCMLLTQCLICNNIQEERDRSDEETQNRRRQMYQDQAKQKALEFRIEATKFKIDNLDPSSSVFLDVKDKVLKYIQPAHSWHPEVTSVQEVFNANLLEAFYSCQAGLFDPSSAREKFHGTDTEASAKIIHNGFRLPRNDGRQRMFGCGIYFATDSSKSAQKVYTKGSNLLILCDVLLGKELKVSGHHYQMNLETIRRLGYDSIFAPRDTKSVGGVLFDEFVIYDPRQAYPKYVINYKVTQLGISVDNALSTKFQVHEILPSRSFDSSNELDYHFRVAEAQFRRFCKTREVTKVTYVLNPKLESEFAKTLKQFQKKYGVNSEEAKPILAFHGTPVESNIQSILQNNFQSSYIKQTAYGYGHYFSEFPDIALGYSKNVKALILCKVLAGRSQDVTSRVNIAEGYDSNRVDKDALGRGKMIIINNDKQILPRYVVHFN
;
A
#
# COMPACT_ATOMS: atom_id res chain seq x y z
N MET A 1 -25.29 43.23 33.41
CA MET A 1 -26.33 42.23 33.70
C MET A 1 -26.22 41.10 32.69
N LEU A 2 -25.88 39.90 33.18
CA LEU A 2 -26.26 38.54 32.74
C LEU A 2 -26.19 38.20 31.23
N ASN A 3 -25.23 37.37 30.78
CA ASN A 3 -25.23 35.89 30.69
C ASN A 3 -26.16 35.36 29.55
N VAL A 4 -25.77 34.47 28.62
CA VAL A 4 -25.32 33.06 28.81
C VAL A 4 -24.65 32.49 27.52
N ILE A 5 -23.44 31.90 27.64
CA ILE A 5 -22.92 30.54 27.25
C ILE A 5 -23.47 29.86 25.96
N GLY A 6 -22.70 29.21 25.07
CA GLY A 6 -21.30 28.77 25.13
C GLY A 6 -20.81 27.90 23.95
N LYS A 7 -19.63 27.31 24.15
CA LYS A 7 -18.79 26.49 23.25
C LYS A 7 -19.45 25.18 22.80
N VAL A 8 -19.20 24.76 21.56
CA VAL A 8 -19.27 23.33 21.15
C VAL A 8 -18.12 22.99 20.17
N ASN A 9 -17.58 21.78 20.35
CA ASN A 9 -16.39 21.17 19.77
C ASN A 9 -16.49 20.86 18.25
N LEU A 10 -15.32 20.83 17.61
CA LEU A 10 -15.06 20.21 16.30
C LEU A 10 -14.75 18.72 16.49
N LEU A 11 -15.51 17.86 15.82
CA LEU A 11 -15.14 16.48 15.48
C LEU A 11 -15.68 16.13 14.08
N ASP A 12 -14.91 15.28 13.41
CA ASP A 12 -14.95 14.85 12.01
C ASP A 12 -16.27 14.30 11.48
N ALA A 13 -16.50 14.48 10.17
CA ALA A 13 -17.30 13.54 9.36
C ALA A 13 -16.91 13.60 7.87
N HIS A 14 -16.38 12.47 7.38
CA HIS A 14 -16.29 12.09 5.97
C HIS A 14 -17.69 11.87 5.38
N ASP A 15 -18.01 12.49 4.24
CA ASP A 15 -19.29 12.33 3.53
C ASP A 15 -19.15 11.40 2.32
N GLN A 16 -19.89 10.29 2.35
CA GLN A 16 -20.18 9.38 1.24
C GLN A 16 -21.45 9.87 0.55
N ARG A 17 -21.42 10.17 -0.76
CA ARG A 17 -22.63 10.41 -1.55
C ARG A 17 -22.83 9.33 -2.60
N ALA A 18 -23.75 8.43 -2.30
CA ALA A 18 -24.50 7.66 -3.29
C ALA A 18 -25.71 8.50 -3.74
N SER A 19 -25.95 8.59 -5.06
CA SER A 19 -27.08 9.33 -5.62
C SER A 19 -28.07 8.36 -6.27
N THR A 20 -29.26 8.32 -5.67
CA THR A 20 -30.48 7.63 -6.12
C THR A 20 -31.05 8.33 -7.36
N PHE A 21 -31.35 7.59 -8.44
CA PHE A 21 -32.10 8.10 -9.60
C PHE A 21 -33.55 7.62 -9.56
N MET A 22 -34.46 8.59 -9.65
CA MET A 22 -35.92 8.43 -9.68
C MET A 22 -36.38 8.05 -11.09
N LEU A 23 -37.18 6.98 -11.19
CA LEU A 23 -37.88 6.55 -12.41
C LEU A 23 -39.17 7.38 -12.60
N LYS A 24 -39.37 7.91 -13.81
CA LYS A 24 -40.64 8.46 -14.28
C LYS A 24 -41.37 7.41 -15.13
N GLU A 25 -42.56 7.03 -14.71
CA GLU A 25 -43.49 6.20 -15.48
C GLU A 25 -44.12 6.97 -16.65
N ARG A 26 -44.22 6.33 -17.82
CA ARG A 26 -45.25 6.60 -18.82
C ARG A 26 -45.66 5.29 -19.51
N ASN A 27 -46.97 5.03 -19.46
CA ASN A 27 -47.67 3.89 -20.01
C ASN A 27 -47.62 3.80 -21.55
N GLY A 28 -47.54 2.58 -22.07
CA GLY A 28 -47.75 2.26 -23.48
C GLY A 28 -47.86 0.75 -23.69
N THR A 29 -49.08 0.23 -23.69
CA THR A 29 -49.45 -1.16 -23.96
C THR A 29 -49.34 -1.50 -25.44
N ARG A 30 -48.72 -2.66 -25.78
CA ARG A 30 -49.24 -3.58 -26.84
C ARG A 30 -48.47 -4.92 -26.93
N GLN A 31 -49.22 -5.98 -26.62
CA GLN A 31 -49.31 -7.30 -27.25
C GLN A 31 -48.03 -8.04 -27.68
N ILE A 32 -47.77 -9.11 -26.93
CA ILE A 32 -46.94 -10.26 -27.26
C ILE A 32 -47.67 -11.09 -28.35
N ARG A 33 -47.00 -11.34 -29.48
CA ARG A 33 -47.33 -12.44 -30.40
C ARG A 33 -46.25 -13.52 -30.27
N ASN A 34 -46.67 -14.69 -29.79
CA ASN A 34 -45.94 -15.93 -29.91
C ASN A 34 -45.95 -16.38 -31.38
N VAL A 35 -44.79 -16.77 -31.90
CA VAL A 35 -44.69 -17.68 -33.04
C VAL A 35 -43.81 -18.84 -32.60
N ILE A 36 -44.43 -20.00 -32.55
CA ILE A 36 -43.84 -21.34 -32.44
C ILE A 36 -43.53 -21.80 -33.88
N VAL A 37 -42.53 -22.68 -34.06
CA VAL A 37 -42.58 -23.93 -34.85
C VAL A 37 -41.19 -24.33 -35.40
N ASP A 38 -40.70 -25.44 -34.85
CA ASP A 38 -40.06 -26.64 -35.42
C ASP A 38 -38.78 -26.61 -36.30
N ASP A 39 -37.74 -27.30 -35.81
CA ASP A 39 -37.37 -28.70 -36.16
C ASP A 39 -37.54 -29.11 -37.65
N THR A 40 -36.61 -29.65 -38.44
CA THR A 40 -35.42 -30.51 -38.25
C THR A 40 -34.66 -30.64 -39.64
N PRO A 41 -33.88 -31.70 -40.05
CA PRO A 41 -32.41 -31.61 -40.26
C PRO A 41 -31.85 -32.25 -41.57
N VAL A 42 -30.67 -31.86 -42.08
CA VAL A 42 -29.89 -32.63 -43.11
C VAL A 42 -28.38 -32.32 -42.97
N LYS A 43 -27.53 -33.18 -42.39
CA LYS A 43 -26.71 -34.30 -42.93
C LYS A 43 -25.46 -33.95 -43.77
N ARG A 44 -24.29 -34.31 -43.18
CA ARG A 44 -23.09 -35.03 -43.71
C ARG A 44 -22.20 -34.29 -44.75
N ASP A 45 -20.88 -34.44 -44.81
CA ASP A 45 -19.93 -35.43 -44.26
C ASP A 45 -18.47 -34.89 -44.27
N ASP A 46 -17.58 -35.65 -43.62
CA ASP A 46 -16.14 -35.85 -43.85
C ASP A 46 -15.03 -35.11 -43.05
N GLN A 47 -14.57 -35.84 -42.01
CA GLN A 47 -13.20 -36.42 -41.85
C GLN A 47 -11.99 -35.57 -41.41
N LEU A 48 -11.55 -35.73 -40.13
CA LEU A 48 -10.40 -36.57 -39.71
C LEU A 48 -9.92 -36.30 -38.25
N LYS A 49 -9.98 -37.35 -37.42
CA LYS A 49 -9.03 -37.84 -36.38
C LYS A 49 -8.28 -36.85 -35.46
N ASP A 50 -8.54 -36.90 -34.15
CA ASP A 50 -7.72 -37.65 -33.17
C ASP A 50 -8.09 -37.39 -31.69
N ASN A 51 -8.24 -38.50 -30.94
CA ASN A 51 -7.85 -38.72 -29.54
C ASN A 51 -8.22 -37.74 -28.40
N LYS A 52 -9.29 -38.04 -27.64
CA LYS A 52 -9.25 -38.58 -26.25
C LYS A 52 -10.61 -38.45 -25.52
N ILE A 53 -10.87 -39.48 -24.70
CA ILE A 53 -12.12 -39.85 -24.01
C ILE A 53 -12.43 -38.91 -22.81
N PRO A 54 -13.72 -38.67 -22.48
CA PRO A 54 -14.18 -37.64 -21.54
C PRO A 54 -14.31 -38.13 -20.08
N LEU A 55 -14.28 -37.18 -19.13
CA LEU A 55 -14.56 -37.42 -17.72
C LEU A 55 -15.97 -36.89 -17.38
N ASN A 56 -16.90 -37.79 -17.09
CA ASN A 56 -18.26 -37.47 -16.64
C ASN A 56 -18.31 -37.19 -15.13
N GLU A 57 -19.21 -36.28 -14.78
CA GLU A 57 -19.75 -36.03 -13.45
C GLU A 57 -20.38 -37.29 -12.81
N ALA A 58 -20.31 -37.41 -11.48
CA ALA A 58 -21.49 -37.39 -10.60
C ALA A 58 -21.17 -37.65 -9.12
N LEU A 59 -21.99 -37.01 -8.27
CA LEU A 59 -22.38 -37.31 -6.88
C LEU A 59 -21.65 -36.64 -5.70
N LYS A 60 -22.37 -35.62 -5.20
CA LYS A 60 -22.47 -35.17 -3.79
C LYS A 60 -22.83 -36.35 -2.86
N GLN A 61 -22.26 -36.41 -1.65
CA GLN A 61 -22.94 -36.26 -0.34
C GLN A 61 -22.24 -37.00 0.84
N PHE A 62 -22.13 -36.27 1.96
CA PHE A 62 -22.08 -36.66 3.39
C PHE A 62 -20.85 -37.35 4.04
N LYS A 63 -20.21 -36.56 4.94
CA LYS A 63 -19.79 -36.81 6.35
C LYS A 63 -19.21 -38.18 6.76
N GLY A 64 -18.05 -38.16 7.43
CA GLY A 64 -17.69 -39.17 8.45
C GLY A 64 -16.19 -39.30 8.74
N GLN A 65 -15.83 -39.20 10.02
CA GLN A 65 -14.48 -39.21 10.61
C GLN A 65 -13.71 -40.56 10.54
N PRO A 66 -12.38 -40.56 10.80
CA PRO A 66 -11.50 -41.71 10.52
C PRO A 66 -11.39 -42.72 11.67
N VAL A 67 -11.21 -44.00 11.32
CA VAL A 67 -10.88 -45.10 12.23
C VAL A 67 -9.54 -45.71 11.82
N TYR A 68 -8.65 -45.88 12.81
CA TYR A 68 -7.33 -46.50 12.72
C TYR A 68 -7.39 -48.00 12.37
N ARG A 69 -6.45 -48.48 11.55
CA ARG A 69 -6.00 -49.90 11.52
C ARG A 69 -4.47 -49.97 11.48
N LEU A 70 -3.91 -50.79 12.39
CA LEU A 70 -2.54 -51.33 12.33
C LEU A 70 -2.47 -52.45 11.29
N PRO A 71 -1.29 -52.69 10.66
CA PRO A 71 -0.39 -53.79 11.06
C PRO A 71 1.11 -53.49 10.72
N PRO A 72 2.08 -54.43 10.70
CA PRO A 72 2.39 -55.61 11.54
C PRO A 72 3.81 -55.54 12.20
N GLN A 73 4.13 -56.49 13.08
CA GLN A 73 5.49 -56.74 13.61
C GLN A 73 6.37 -57.52 12.61
N PRO A 74 7.71 -57.38 12.68
CA PRO A 74 8.54 -58.59 12.65
C PRO A 74 9.80 -58.60 13.56
N ILE A 75 10.10 -59.83 14.06
CA ILE A 75 11.42 -60.51 14.13
C ILE A 75 12.35 -60.20 15.34
N SER A 76 12.47 -61.22 16.22
CA SER A 76 13.63 -61.57 17.07
C SER A 76 14.77 -62.20 16.23
N PRO A 77 16.04 -62.41 16.69
CA PRO A 77 16.33 -63.57 17.57
C PRO A 77 17.66 -63.52 18.40
N LEU A 78 17.97 -64.68 19.01
CA LEU A 78 19.21 -65.20 19.62
C LEU A 78 19.31 -65.06 21.15
N ILE A 79 18.98 -66.08 21.97
CA ILE A 79 19.42 -67.50 22.12
C ILE A 79 20.81 -67.63 22.75
N LEU A 80 20.87 -68.28 23.92
CA LEU A 80 21.68 -69.48 24.28
C LEU A 80 21.49 -69.75 25.79
N LEU A 81 20.73 -70.79 26.17
CA LEU A 81 21.17 -72.11 26.68
C LEU A 81 21.82 -72.02 28.10
N GLN A 82 21.61 -72.88 29.09
CA GLN A 82 21.11 -74.26 29.19
C GLN A 82 20.97 -74.62 30.68
N GLY A 83 20.17 -75.63 31.05
CA GLY A 83 20.40 -76.41 32.29
C GLY A 83 19.19 -76.71 33.18
N ASN A 84 18.38 -77.69 32.79
CA ASN A 84 17.48 -78.52 33.63
C ASN A 84 18.31 -79.62 34.36
N PRO A 85 17.77 -80.61 35.12
CA PRO A 85 16.37 -80.93 35.53
C PRO A 85 16.23 -81.44 37.01
N GLY A 86 15.01 -81.84 37.42
CA GLY A 86 14.87 -82.81 38.53
C GLY A 86 13.45 -83.07 39.07
N TYR A 87 12.70 -83.96 38.38
CA TYR A 87 11.71 -84.98 38.81
C TYR A 87 10.92 -84.89 40.14
N GLN A 88 9.73 -85.49 40.37
CA GLN A 88 8.53 -85.96 39.64
C GLN A 88 7.65 -86.75 40.67
N ILE A 89 6.32 -86.90 40.43
CA ILE A 89 5.39 -87.96 40.93
C ILE A 89 4.84 -87.76 42.39
N ALA A 90 3.59 -88.04 42.83
CA ALA A 90 2.41 -88.79 42.34
C ALA A 90 1.07 -88.28 42.97
N LYS A 91 -0.04 -88.56 42.27
CA LYS A 91 -1.46 -88.56 42.70
C LYS A 91 -1.79 -89.80 43.56
N ILE A 92 -2.77 -89.73 44.49
CA ILE A 92 -3.78 -90.80 44.75
C ILE A 92 -5.17 -90.23 45.19
N HIS A 93 -6.21 -90.81 44.57
CA HIS A 93 -7.68 -90.90 44.73
C HIS A 93 -8.28 -91.03 46.17
N ARG A 94 -9.59 -91.01 46.52
CA ARG A 94 -10.95 -90.51 46.12
C ARG A 94 -11.95 -91.04 47.21
N ILE A 95 -12.95 -90.23 47.67
CA ILE A 95 -14.38 -90.59 48.02
C ILE A 95 -14.67 -91.36 49.37
N PRO A 96 -15.89 -91.37 50.04
CA PRO A 96 -17.04 -90.44 50.24
C PRO A 96 -17.61 -90.33 51.71
N GLN A 97 -18.77 -89.64 51.84
CA GLN A 97 -19.70 -89.37 52.96
C GLN A 97 -20.49 -90.56 53.62
N ILE A 98 -21.07 -90.33 54.83
CA ILE A 98 -22.51 -90.38 55.30
C ILE A 98 -22.69 -90.82 56.80
N ALA A 99 -23.75 -90.27 57.42
CA ALA A 99 -24.32 -90.19 58.79
C ALA A 99 -24.49 -91.41 59.75
N GLY A 100 -24.70 -91.10 61.07
CA GLY A 100 -25.80 -91.68 61.89
C GLY A 100 -25.53 -92.45 63.22
N SER A 101 -25.68 -91.77 64.38
CA SER A 101 -26.19 -92.18 65.73
C SER A 101 -25.74 -93.42 66.55
N LYS A 102 -25.36 -93.11 67.81
CA LYS A 102 -25.57 -93.75 69.15
C LYS A 102 -25.17 -95.21 69.44
N GLY A 103 -24.32 -95.39 70.47
CA GLY A 103 -24.35 -96.58 71.34
C GLY A 103 -23.05 -96.95 72.08
N VAL A 104 -22.96 -96.53 73.35
CA VAL A 104 -22.28 -97.15 74.51
C VAL A 104 -20.76 -97.45 74.46
N SER A 105 -20.07 -96.85 75.42
CA SER A 105 -18.64 -96.93 75.75
C SER A 105 -18.25 -98.17 76.54
N ILE A 106 -17.07 -98.74 76.24
CA ILE A 106 -16.13 -99.24 77.25
C ILE A 106 -14.70 -98.92 76.77
N TYR A 107 -14.06 -97.94 77.41
CA TYR A 107 -12.60 -97.74 77.34
C TYR A 107 -12.00 -98.40 78.58
N CYS A 108 -11.05 -99.31 78.39
CA CYS A 108 -10.18 -99.82 79.44
C CYS A 108 -8.75 -99.46 79.07
N HIS A 109 -8.14 -98.54 79.82
CA HIS A 109 -6.70 -98.29 79.77
C HIS A 109 -6.07 -98.73 81.09
N GLN A 110 -4.92 -99.36 80.94
CA GLN A 110 -4.18 -100.11 81.94
C GLN A 110 -3.99 -99.40 83.28
N LYS A 111 -4.25 -100.17 84.34
CA LYS A 111 -3.95 -99.96 85.76
C LYS A 111 -5.01 -99.15 86.52
N HIS A 112 -5.80 -99.88 87.32
CA HIS A 112 -6.86 -99.50 88.29
C HIS A 112 -8.31 -99.60 87.78
N CYS A 113 -8.97 -100.72 88.14
CA CYS A 113 -10.41 -100.93 88.02
C CYS A 113 -11.09 -100.51 89.34
N LEU A 114 -12.01 -99.55 89.29
CA LEU A 114 -12.95 -99.28 90.39
C LEU A 114 -14.18 -100.20 90.24
N PRO A 115 -14.67 -100.85 91.32
CA PRO A 115 -15.94 -101.59 91.30
C PRO A 115 -17.13 -100.66 90.97
N PRO A 116 -18.26 -101.18 90.45
CA PRO A 116 -19.39 -100.34 90.04
C PRO A 116 -19.92 -99.49 91.20
N GLY A 117 -19.83 -98.16 91.10
CA GLY A 117 -20.40 -97.22 92.07
C GLY A 117 -19.48 -96.12 92.65
N GLN A 118 -18.20 -96.01 92.24
CA GLN A 118 -17.30 -94.91 92.66
C GLN A 118 -16.68 -94.16 91.48
N SER A 119 -16.52 -92.83 91.59
CA SER A 119 -15.97 -91.93 90.55
C SER A 119 -14.55 -91.43 90.88
N PHE A 120 -13.72 -91.23 89.85
CA PHE A 120 -12.40 -90.59 89.95
C PHE A 120 -12.47 -89.13 90.45
N CYS A 121 -11.37 -88.61 91.02
CA CYS A 121 -11.27 -87.23 91.50
C CYS A 121 -11.40 -86.23 90.34
N GLN A 122 -12.40 -85.33 90.40
CA GLN A 122 -12.64 -84.29 89.38
C GLN A 122 -12.07 -82.92 89.75
N GLU A 123 -11.29 -82.81 90.82
CA GLU A 123 -10.66 -81.53 91.16
C GLU A 123 -9.59 -81.13 90.15
N ARG A 124 -9.34 -79.82 90.01
CA ARG A 124 -8.32 -79.30 89.10
C ARG A 124 -6.92 -79.63 89.62
N CYS A 125 -6.03 -80.02 88.72
CA CYS A 125 -4.62 -80.24 89.04
C CYS A 125 -4.00 -78.92 89.55
N SER A 126 -3.35 -78.97 90.71
CA SER A 126 -2.88 -77.78 91.44
C SER A 126 -1.45 -77.36 91.10
N ILE A 127 -0.79 -78.04 90.15
CA ILE A 127 0.61 -77.76 89.76
C ILE A 127 0.71 -76.67 88.68
N PHE A 128 1.86 -76.01 88.59
CA PHE A 128 2.17 -75.05 87.52
C PHE A 128 2.66 -75.75 86.25
N ASN A 129 2.36 -75.16 85.08
CA ASN A 129 2.94 -75.57 83.80
C ASN A 129 4.45 -75.26 83.77
N ASN A 130 5.19 -75.77 82.79
CA ASN A 130 6.64 -75.58 82.67
C ASN A 130 7.09 -74.11 82.61
N CYS A 131 6.19 -73.19 82.26
CA CYS A 131 6.44 -71.74 82.31
C CYS A 131 6.52 -71.18 83.74
N LYS A 132 6.18 -71.97 84.78
CA LYS A 132 6.16 -71.62 86.22
C LYS A 132 5.25 -70.45 86.63
N ILE A 133 4.55 -69.82 85.68
CA ILE A 133 3.66 -68.69 85.90
C ILE A 133 2.19 -69.13 85.79
N HIS A 134 1.85 -69.95 84.80
CA HIS A 134 0.47 -70.40 84.54
C HIS A 134 0.19 -71.76 85.18
N ARG A 135 -0.97 -71.91 85.83
CA ARG A 135 -1.41 -73.17 86.46
C ARG A 135 -1.94 -74.16 85.44
N CYS A 136 -1.86 -75.45 85.76
CA CYS A 136 -2.49 -76.48 84.97
C CYS A 136 -4.03 -76.36 85.05
N HIS A 137 -4.69 -76.48 83.90
CA HIS A 137 -6.16 -76.45 83.81
C HIS A 137 -6.79 -77.86 83.61
N ARG A 138 -5.99 -78.93 83.67
CA ARG A 138 -6.45 -80.33 83.53
C ARG A 138 -6.93 -80.90 84.88
N SER A 139 -7.74 -81.94 84.82
CA SER A 139 -8.24 -82.68 85.99
C SER A 139 -7.11 -83.42 86.72
N CYS A 140 -7.25 -83.62 88.03
CA CYS A 140 -6.23 -84.22 88.90
C CYS A 140 -5.91 -85.68 88.52
N GLU A 141 -6.82 -86.37 87.84
CA GLU A 141 -6.57 -87.69 87.26
C GLU A 141 -6.84 -87.75 85.75
N PRO A 142 -6.07 -88.58 85.00
CA PRO A 142 -4.95 -89.42 85.46
C PRO A 142 -3.71 -88.59 85.87
N ILE A 143 -2.91 -89.09 86.81
CA ILE A 143 -1.72 -88.42 87.35
C ILE A 143 -0.72 -88.10 86.23
N HIS A 144 -0.18 -86.88 86.22
CA HIS A 144 0.73 -86.40 85.17
C HIS A 144 1.74 -85.36 85.71
N ASP A 145 3.00 -85.43 85.24
CA ASP A 145 4.14 -84.78 85.91
C ASP A 145 4.68 -83.49 85.24
N SER A 146 4.22 -83.10 84.02
CA SER A 146 4.67 -81.84 83.36
C SER A 146 3.73 -81.33 82.24
N HIS A 147 3.77 -80.02 81.93
CA HIS A 147 2.90 -79.38 80.92
C HIS A 147 3.58 -78.27 80.12
N GLU A 148 3.40 -78.26 78.80
CA GLU A 148 3.65 -77.09 77.96
C GLU A 148 2.52 -76.06 78.11
N CYS A 149 2.88 -74.78 78.26
CA CYS A 149 1.90 -73.72 78.44
C CYS A 149 1.33 -73.25 77.09
N THR A 150 0.01 -73.32 76.94
CA THR A 150 -0.73 -72.90 75.74
C THR A 150 -1.38 -71.53 75.89
N GLU A 151 -1.07 -70.77 76.94
CA GLU A 151 -1.60 -69.42 77.11
C GLU A 151 -1.06 -68.52 76.02
N GLU A 152 -1.95 -67.75 75.40
CA GLU A 152 -1.59 -66.72 74.43
C GLU A 152 -1.02 -65.52 75.17
N VAL A 153 0.20 -65.11 74.79
CA VAL A 153 0.88 -63.95 75.36
C VAL A 153 1.19 -62.95 74.25
N LEU A 154 1.04 -61.67 74.56
CA LEU A 154 1.42 -60.58 73.66
C LEU A 154 2.93 -60.38 73.73
N LYS A 155 3.60 -60.34 72.57
CA LYS A 155 5.04 -60.10 72.47
C LYS A 155 5.34 -59.04 71.41
N GLU A 156 6.17 -58.07 71.79
CA GLU A 156 6.68 -57.08 70.86
C GLU A 156 7.80 -57.68 69.98
N LEU A 157 7.64 -57.58 68.65
CA LEU A 157 8.62 -57.97 67.65
C LEU A 157 9.69 -56.87 67.50
N SER A 158 10.86 -57.21 66.95
CA SER A 158 11.96 -56.24 66.74
C SER A 158 11.63 -55.04 65.83
N CYS A 159 10.54 -55.10 65.07
CA CYS A 159 10.01 -53.99 64.28
C CYS A 159 9.07 -53.06 65.07
N GLY A 160 8.90 -53.27 66.38
CA GLY A 160 8.01 -52.50 67.26
C GLY A 160 6.54 -52.91 67.19
N HIS A 161 6.21 -53.94 66.41
CA HIS A 161 4.84 -54.44 66.26
C HIS A 161 4.54 -55.60 67.21
N GLU A 162 3.32 -55.65 67.74
CA GLU A 162 2.89 -56.70 68.66
C GLU A 162 2.39 -57.95 67.90
N ALA A 163 2.73 -59.12 68.40
CA ALA A 163 2.23 -60.41 67.93
C ALA A 163 1.76 -61.27 69.10
N ILE A 164 0.62 -61.93 68.93
CA ILE A 164 0.13 -62.95 69.87
C ILE A 164 0.87 -64.25 69.56
N ILE A 165 1.53 -64.81 70.56
CA ILE A 165 2.23 -66.10 70.46
C ILE A 165 1.83 -66.99 71.63
N LEU A 166 1.96 -68.31 71.47
CA LEU A 166 1.82 -69.22 72.61
C LEU A 166 3.01 -69.04 73.55
N CYS A 167 2.76 -69.02 74.86
CA CYS A 167 3.79 -68.85 75.89
C CYS A 167 4.95 -69.83 75.72
N SER A 168 4.66 -71.09 75.36
CA SER A 168 5.66 -72.13 75.03
C SER A 168 6.58 -71.79 73.84
N GLN A 169 6.16 -70.90 72.95
CA GLN A 169 6.86 -70.51 71.72
C GLN A 169 7.60 -69.17 71.85
N SER A 170 7.73 -68.62 73.06
CA SER A 170 8.38 -67.32 73.31
C SER A 170 9.81 -67.18 72.76
N GLY A 171 10.52 -68.30 72.51
CA GLY A 171 11.85 -68.32 71.89
C GLY A 171 11.88 -68.29 70.36
N LYS A 172 10.73 -68.33 69.66
CA LYS A 172 10.63 -68.35 68.19
C LYS A 172 9.60 -67.31 67.72
N LEU A 173 9.98 -66.03 67.74
CA LEU A 173 9.10 -64.93 67.31
C LEU A 173 8.81 -65.00 65.79
N PRO A 174 7.56 -64.81 65.35
CA PRO A 174 7.18 -64.82 63.93
C PRO A 174 7.66 -63.57 63.19
N ARG A 175 7.72 -63.65 61.85
CA ARG A 175 7.92 -62.46 61.00
C ARG A 175 6.69 -61.57 61.06
N CYS A 176 6.93 -60.26 61.06
CA CYS A 176 5.86 -59.27 61.03
C CYS A 176 5.06 -59.38 59.73
N THR A 177 3.73 -59.43 59.85
CA THR A 177 2.79 -59.48 58.72
C THR A 177 2.05 -58.14 58.52
N ILE A 178 2.40 -57.13 59.32
CA ILE A 178 1.77 -55.80 59.26
C ILE A 178 2.22 -55.08 57.99
N LYS A 179 1.24 -54.56 57.25
CA LYS A 179 1.47 -53.67 56.12
C LYS A 179 1.59 -52.25 56.64
N ASP A 180 2.70 -51.60 56.35
CA ASP A 180 3.03 -50.27 56.86
C ASP A 180 3.42 -49.31 55.72
N LYS A 181 3.53 -48.02 56.05
CA LYS A 181 3.85 -46.93 55.13
C LYS A 181 5.30 -47.05 54.65
N VAL A 182 5.47 -47.39 53.39
CA VAL A 182 6.79 -47.42 52.73
C VAL A 182 6.94 -46.17 51.86
N THR A 183 8.09 -45.49 51.95
CA THR A 183 8.40 -44.33 51.09
C THR A 183 9.30 -44.78 49.95
N PHE A 184 8.87 -44.57 48.71
CA PHE A 184 9.62 -44.88 47.50
C PHE A 184 10.71 -43.84 47.22
N LYS A 185 11.74 -44.19 46.44
CA LYS A 185 12.83 -43.26 46.03
C LYS A 185 12.34 -41.98 45.35
N CYS A 186 11.17 -42.00 44.72
CA CYS A 186 10.55 -40.81 44.11
C CYS A 186 9.87 -39.87 45.14
N GLY A 187 9.96 -40.16 46.44
CA GLY A 187 9.38 -39.35 47.53
C GLY A 187 7.90 -39.63 47.83
N HIS A 188 7.23 -40.49 47.04
CA HIS A 188 5.85 -40.86 47.29
C HIS A 188 5.73 -42.01 48.30
N SER A 189 4.66 -42.04 49.09
CA SER A 189 4.40 -43.10 50.08
C SER A 189 3.33 -44.08 49.60
N GLY A 190 3.53 -45.38 49.83
CA GLY A 190 2.55 -46.44 49.60
C GLY A 190 2.46 -47.40 50.77
N VAL A 191 1.66 -48.46 50.63
CA VAL A 191 1.49 -49.51 51.65
C VAL A 191 2.25 -50.75 51.20
N GLY A 192 3.25 -51.17 51.98
CA GLY A 192 4.10 -52.34 51.69
C GLY A 192 4.25 -53.24 52.92
N ALA A 193 4.74 -54.47 52.74
CA ALA A 193 5.02 -55.35 53.87
C ALA A 193 6.20 -54.82 54.70
N CYS A 194 6.10 -54.88 56.03
CA CYS A 194 7.17 -54.48 56.95
C CYS A 194 8.47 -55.25 56.62
N GLY A 195 9.51 -54.52 56.19
CA GLY A 195 10.83 -55.08 55.87
C GLY A 195 11.12 -55.36 54.39
N GLU A 196 10.21 -55.11 53.45
CA GLU A 196 10.50 -55.20 52.01
C GLU A 196 11.16 -53.91 51.47
N ALA A 197 12.31 -54.06 50.81
CA ALA A 197 12.93 -52.97 50.06
C ALA A 197 12.02 -52.58 48.88
N SER A 198 11.56 -51.33 48.89
CA SER A 198 10.64 -50.76 47.88
C SER A 198 11.08 -51.11 46.46
N THR A 199 10.30 -51.95 45.77
CA THR A 199 10.52 -52.28 44.36
C THR A 199 10.36 -51.02 43.47
N SER A 200 11.05 -51.03 42.35
CA SER A 200 11.68 -49.89 41.65
C SER A 200 10.80 -48.79 41.03
N TYR A 201 9.47 -48.80 41.19
CA TYR A 201 8.62 -47.73 40.66
C TYR A 201 7.31 -47.64 41.45
N CYS A 202 6.93 -46.44 41.89
CA CYS A 202 5.74 -46.29 42.75
C CYS A 202 4.41 -46.52 42.01
N GLY A 203 4.40 -46.48 40.67
CA GLY A 203 3.23 -46.80 39.84
C GLY A 203 2.02 -45.86 40.03
N MET A 204 2.14 -44.83 40.87
CA MET A 204 1.04 -43.92 41.18
C MET A 204 0.68 -43.06 39.98
N SER A 205 -0.63 -43.02 39.69
CA SER A 205 -1.22 -42.09 38.75
C SER A 205 -1.32 -40.71 39.41
N LEU A 206 -0.48 -39.78 38.99
CA LEU A 206 -0.41 -38.43 39.52
C LEU A 206 -0.90 -37.41 38.49
N VAL A 207 -1.32 -36.26 38.98
CA VAL A 207 -1.54 -35.06 38.16
C VAL A 207 -0.46 -34.05 38.53
N ALA A 208 0.53 -33.86 37.65
CA ALA A 208 1.52 -32.81 37.85
C ALA A 208 1.08 -31.52 37.16
N LYS A 209 1.12 -30.41 37.90
CA LYS A 209 1.15 -29.06 37.31
C LYS A 209 2.60 -28.79 36.89
N LEU A 210 2.85 -28.79 35.59
CA LEU A 210 4.17 -28.54 35.03
C LEU A 210 4.54 -27.05 35.20
N GLN A 211 5.83 -26.71 35.12
CA GLN A 211 6.32 -25.32 35.23
C GLN A 211 5.69 -24.37 34.19
N CYS A 212 5.26 -24.91 33.04
CA CYS A 212 4.53 -24.17 32.03
C CYS A 212 3.04 -23.93 32.37
N GLY A 213 2.57 -24.35 33.55
CA GLY A 213 1.18 -24.18 34.01
C GLY A 213 0.21 -25.30 33.59
N HIS A 214 0.55 -26.07 32.55
CA HIS A 214 -0.26 -27.21 32.08
C HIS A 214 -0.32 -28.36 33.10
N GLN A 215 -1.46 -29.03 33.16
CA GLN A 215 -1.64 -30.24 33.97
C GLN A 215 -1.55 -31.49 33.11
N LYS A 216 -0.81 -32.49 33.58
CA LYS A 216 -0.69 -33.78 32.89
C LYS A 216 -0.86 -34.93 33.86
N LYS A 217 -1.77 -35.86 33.51
CA LYS A 217 -1.90 -37.13 34.20
C LYS A 217 -0.78 -38.07 33.72
N TYR A 218 0.00 -38.62 34.65
CA TYR A 218 1.11 -39.51 34.33
C TYR A 218 1.27 -40.58 35.41
N ILE A 219 1.89 -41.69 35.02
CA ILE A 219 2.28 -42.75 35.96
C ILE A 219 3.74 -42.49 36.32
N CYS A 220 4.04 -42.34 37.60
CA CYS A 220 5.40 -42.09 38.06
C CYS A 220 6.28 -43.34 37.87
N LYS A 221 7.18 -43.28 36.86
CA LYS A 221 8.19 -44.29 36.56
C LYS A 221 9.63 -43.86 36.91
N GLY A 222 9.80 -42.67 37.51
CA GLY A 222 11.12 -42.08 37.82
C GLY A 222 11.59 -41.01 36.83
N ASP A 223 10.90 -40.82 35.71
CA ASP A 223 11.29 -39.86 34.65
C ASP A 223 10.69 -38.45 34.82
N ARG A 224 11.38 -37.44 34.26
CA ARG A 224 10.86 -36.07 34.15
C ARG A 224 9.75 -36.01 33.10
N VAL A 225 8.57 -35.55 33.51
CA VAL A 225 7.40 -35.40 32.62
C VAL A 225 7.56 -34.15 31.76
N THR A 226 7.57 -34.32 30.44
CA THR A 226 7.57 -33.21 29.48
C THR A 226 6.16 -32.82 29.03
N CYS A 227 5.98 -31.53 28.78
CA CYS A 227 4.73 -30.99 28.22
C CYS A 227 4.65 -31.30 26.73
N ARG A 228 3.45 -31.66 26.24
CA ARG A 228 3.14 -31.83 24.82
C ARG A 228 1.85 -31.09 24.43
N GLU A 229 1.42 -30.17 25.30
CA GLU A 229 0.26 -29.32 25.03
C GLU A 229 0.64 -28.18 24.10
N LYS A 230 -0.35 -27.58 23.43
CA LYS A 230 -0.12 -26.36 22.65
C LYS A 230 0.41 -25.24 23.54
N CYS A 231 1.30 -24.42 23.01
CA CYS A 231 1.80 -23.27 23.74
C CYS A 231 0.66 -22.24 23.93
N LEU A 232 0.42 -21.83 25.18
CA LEU A 232 -0.61 -20.84 25.53
C LEU A 232 -0.11 -19.39 25.44
N LYS A 233 1.14 -19.18 25.02
CA LYS A 233 1.68 -17.84 24.82
C LYS A 233 1.00 -17.18 23.61
N LYS A 234 0.59 -15.92 23.80
CA LYS A 234 0.09 -15.07 22.72
C LYS A 234 1.27 -14.36 22.05
N LEU A 235 1.24 -14.28 20.73
CA LEU A 235 2.10 -13.43 19.92
C LEU A 235 1.56 -11.99 19.96
N ASP A 236 2.35 -11.00 19.52
CA ASP A 236 1.94 -9.58 19.52
C ASP A 236 0.67 -9.32 18.69
N CYS A 237 0.44 -10.10 17.64
CA CYS A 237 -0.80 -10.05 16.86
C CYS A 237 -2.04 -10.58 17.60
N GLY A 238 -1.89 -11.07 18.84
CA GLY A 238 -2.96 -11.58 19.70
C GLY A 238 -3.29 -13.06 19.50
N HIS A 239 -2.77 -13.71 18.44
CA HIS A 239 -2.93 -15.14 18.19
C HIS A 239 -2.04 -16.01 19.10
N TYR A 240 -2.48 -17.23 19.41
CA TYR A 240 -1.69 -18.20 20.18
C TYR A 240 -0.55 -18.81 19.34
N CYS A 241 0.56 -19.11 20.01
CA CYS A 241 1.70 -19.79 19.40
C CYS A 241 1.29 -21.19 18.89
N PRO A 242 1.60 -21.56 17.63
CA PRO A 242 1.21 -22.85 17.07
C PRO A 242 2.09 -24.01 17.54
N ASN A 243 3.26 -23.72 18.13
CA ASN A 243 4.24 -24.73 18.55
C ASN A 243 3.84 -25.42 19.86
N LEU A 244 4.48 -26.56 20.14
CA LEU A 244 4.28 -27.26 21.40
C LEU A 244 4.95 -26.51 22.56
N CYS A 245 4.37 -26.67 23.74
CA CYS A 245 4.89 -26.04 24.94
C CYS A 245 6.29 -26.58 25.28
N GLY A 246 7.29 -25.69 25.23
CA GLY A 246 8.70 -26.02 25.46
C GLY A 246 9.56 -25.93 24.20
N GLU A 247 8.94 -25.88 23.02
CA GLU A 247 9.63 -25.52 21.79
C GLU A 247 9.84 -23.99 21.72
N PRO A 248 10.87 -23.52 20.99
CA PRO A 248 11.06 -22.10 20.75
C PRO A 248 9.78 -21.50 20.14
N CYS A 249 9.24 -20.46 20.77
CA CYS A 249 8.13 -19.73 20.18
C CYS A 249 8.62 -19.02 18.91
N MET A 250 7.81 -19.05 17.86
CA MET A 250 8.14 -18.34 16.62
C MET A 250 8.42 -16.86 16.89
N LEU A 251 9.33 -16.30 16.09
CA LEU A 251 9.62 -14.87 16.11
C LEU A 251 8.35 -14.07 15.80
N LEU A 252 8.27 -12.86 16.36
CA LEU A 252 7.12 -11.96 16.35
C LEU A 252 6.52 -11.65 14.97
N THR A 253 7.24 -11.93 13.88
CA THR A 253 6.86 -11.63 12.49
C THR A 253 6.30 -12.82 11.68
N GLN A 254 6.19 -14.03 12.25
CA GLN A 254 5.90 -15.25 11.48
C GLN A 254 4.61 -15.98 11.91
N CYS A 255 3.57 -15.25 12.36
CA CYS A 255 2.32 -15.90 12.75
C CYS A 255 1.63 -16.58 11.54
N LEU A 256 1.55 -17.91 11.53
CA LEU A 256 0.88 -18.70 10.48
C LEU A 256 -0.55 -18.25 10.20
N ILE A 257 -1.30 -17.85 11.24
CA ILE A 257 -2.68 -17.37 11.06
C ILE A 257 -2.69 -16.03 10.32
N CYS A 258 -1.84 -15.09 10.71
CA CYS A 258 -1.71 -13.81 10.01
C CYS A 258 -1.24 -13.99 8.57
N ASN A 259 -0.30 -14.92 8.33
CA ASN A 259 0.17 -15.24 6.98
C ASN A 259 -0.97 -15.83 6.14
N ASN A 260 -1.73 -16.79 6.65
CA ASN A 260 -2.89 -17.35 5.93
C ASN A 260 -3.94 -16.27 5.62
N ILE A 261 -4.24 -15.38 6.58
CA ILE A 261 -5.17 -14.25 6.35
C ILE A 261 -4.61 -13.32 5.26
N GLN A 262 -3.30 -13.05 5.25
CA GLN A 262 -2.67 -12.23 4.22
C GLN A 262 -2.71 -12.93 2.86
N GLU A 263 -2.39 -14.23 2.78
CA GLU A 263 -2.47 -15.02 1.56
C GLU A 263 -3.90 -15.11 1.00
N GLU A 264 -4.91 -15.26 1.86
CA GLU A 264 -6.32 -15.23 1.45
C GLU A 264 -6.73 -13.85 0.94
N ARG A 265 -6.27 -12.77 1.57
CA ARG A 265 -6.47 -11.39 1.09
C ARG A 265 -5.81 -11.18 -0.26
N ASP A 266 -4.55 -11.56 -0.40
CA ASP A 266 -3.78 -11.42 -1.64
C ASP A 266 -4.45 -12.22 -2.78
N ARG A 267 -4.94 -13.43 -2.50
CA ARG A 267 -5.71 -14.23 -3.46
C ARG A 267 -7.03 -13.57 -3.83
N SER A 268 -7.77 -13.05 -2.86
CA SER A 268 -9.03 -12.35 -3.09
C SER A 268 -8.85 -11.08 -3.92
N ASP A 269 -7.76 -10.34 -3.66
CA ASP A 269 -7.36 -9.16 -4.41
C ASP A 269 -6.98 -9.54 -5.85
N GLU A 270 -6.19 -10.59 -6.05
CA GLU A 270 -5.83 -11.12 -7.38
C GLU A 270 -7.07 -11.57 -8.17
N GLU A 271 -7.98 -12.33 -7.56
CA GLU A 271 -9.25 -12.72 -8.19
C GLU A 271 -10.10 -11.51 -8.59
N THR A 272 -10.14 -10.49 -7.72
CA THR A 272 -10.87 -9.25 -7.99
C THR A 272 -10.24 -8.46 -9.15
N GLN A 273 -8.92 -8.39 -9.21
CA GLN A 273 -8.18 -7.80 -10.32
C GLN A 273 -8.42 -8.56 -11.63
N ASN A 274 -8.38 -9.89 -11.59
CA ASN A 274 -8.65 -10.75 -12.76
C ASN A 274 -10.08 -10.59 -13.28
N ARG A 275 -11.08 -10.56 -12.39
CA ARG A 275 -12.49 -10.29 -12.76
C ARG A 275 -12.65 -8.92 -13.42
N ARG A 276 -12.04 -7.87 -12.85
CA ARG A 276 -12.06 -6.52 -13.44
C ARG A 276 -11.39 -6.50 -14.80
N ARG A 277 -10.22 -7.15 -14.93
CA ARG A 277 -9.50 -7.27 -16.20
C ARG A 277 -10.36 -7.93 -17.27
N GLN A 278 -10.98 -9.06 -16.97
CA GLN A 278 -11.87 -9.76 -17.90
C GLN A 278 -13.03 -8.88 -18.35
N MET A 279 -13.69 -8.17 -17.42
CA MET A 279 -14.76 -7.24 -17.73
C MET A 279 -14.31 -6.15 -18.73
N TYR A 280 -13.16 -5.54 -18.52
CA TYR A 280 -12.62 -4.54 -19.46
C TYR A 280 -12.24 -5.13 -20.82
N GLN A 281 -11.70 -6.35 -20.85
CA GLN A 281 -11.41 -7.05 -22.11
C GLN A 281 -12.68 -7.32 -22.91
N ASP A 282 -13.74 -7.76 -22.25
CA ASP A 282 -15.00 -8.06 -22.93
C ASP A 282 -15.71 -6.80 -23.41
N GLN A 283 -15.68 -5.72 -22.62
CA GLN A 283 -16.14 -4.39 -23.06
C GLN A 283 -15.35 -3.88 -24.28
N ALA A 284 -14.04 -4.06 -24.29
CA ALA A 284 -13.19 -3.66 -25.40
C ALA A 284 -13.50 -4.49 -26.67
N LYS A 285 -13.67 -5.81 -26.56
CA LYS A 285 -14.09 -6.67 -27.68
C LYS A 285 -15.44 -6.25 -28.25
N GLN A 286 -16.39 -5.91 -27.38
CA GLN A 286 -17.72 -5.46 -27.80
C GLN A 286 -17.64 -4.14 -28.59
N LYS A 287 -16.89 -3.15 -28.09
CA LYS A 287 -16.67 -1.90 -28.81
C LYS A 287 -15.92 -2.09 -30.13
N ALA A 288 -14.91 -2.97 -30.15
CA ALA A 288 -14.21 -3.30 -31.39
C ALA A 288 -15.19 -3.87 -32.43
N LEU A 289 -16.08 -4.77 -32.03
CA LEU A 289 -17.13 -5.31 -32.90
C LEU A 289 -18.06 -4.22 -33.44
N GLU A 290 -18.49 -3.29 -32.59
CA GLU A 290 -19.33 -2.15 -32.98
C GLU A 290 -18.65 -1.28 -34.04
N PHE A 291 -17.40 -0.86 -33.82
CA PHE A 291 -16.68 -0.03 -34.79
C PHE A 291 -16.26 -0.79 -36.06
N ARG A 292 -16.06 -2.11 -35.98
CA ARG A 292 -15.81 -2.95 -37.16
C ARG A 292 -16.97 -2.92 -38.16
N ILE A 293 -18.21 -2.84 -37.65
CA ILE A 293 -19.42 -2.70 -38.50
C ILE A 293 -19.43 -1.31 -39.17
N GLU A 294 -18.88 -0.29 -38.50
CA GLU A 294 -18.84 1.09 -38.99
C GLU A 294 -17.54 1.48 -39.69
N ALA A 295 -16.65 0.52 -39.98
CA ALA A 295 -15.25 0.69 -40.40
C ALA A 295 -14.99 1.84 -41.40
N THR A 296 -15.88 2.08 -42.35
CA THR A 296 -15.71 3.12 -43.39
C THR A 296 -16.01 4.55 -42.93
N LYS A 297 -16.59 4.75 -41.74
CA LYS A 297 -16.96 6.08 -41.25
C LYS A 297 -15.72 6.86 -40.78
N PHE A 298 -15.53 8.01 -41.41
CA PHE A 298 -14.51 8.98 -41.05
C PHE A 298 -15.10 10.39 -41.12
N LYS A 299 -14.91 11.19 -40.07
CA LYS A 299 -15.28 12.61 -40.06
C LYS A 299 -14.34 13.42 -39.16
N ILE A 300 -14.23 14.70 -39.48
CA ILE A 300 -13.55 15.69 -38.66
C ILE A 300 -14.52 16.85 -38.47
N ASP A 301 -14.90 17.11 -37.22
CA ASP A 301 -15.83 18.17 -36.88
C ASP A 301 -15.08 19.32 -36.19
N ASN A 302 -15.21 20.54 -36.69
CA ASN A 302 -14.72 21.72 -35.96
C ASN A 302 -15.67 21.98 -34.78
N LEU A 303 -15.16 21.96 -33.56
CA LEU A 303 -15.97 22.20 -32.37
C LEU A 303 -16.31 23.68 -32.26
N ASP A 304 -17.55 23.96 -31.83
CA ASP A 304 -17.99 25.30 -31.46
C ASP A 304 -17.13 25.80 -30.26
N PRO A 305 -16.48 26.97 -30.35
CA PRO A 305 -15.68 27.55 -29.27
C PRO A 305 -16.41 27.74 -27.94
N SER A 306 -17.75 27.78 -27.94
CA SER A 306 -18.61 27.87 -26.75
C SER A 306 -19.07 26.51 -26.22
N SER A 307 -18.81 25.41 -26.93
CA SER A 307 -19.20 24.07 -26.51
C SER A 307 -18.41 23.60 -25.29
N SER A 308 -19.03 22.79 -24.43
CA SER A 308 -18.37 22.23 -23.25
C SER A 308 -17.13 21.41 -23.63
N VAL A 309 -17.20 20.66 -24.73
CA VAL A 309 -16.09 19.82 -25.20
C VAL A 309 -14.89 20.68 -25.64
N PHE A 310 -15.14 21.78 -26.36
CA PHE A 310 -14.07 22.71 -26.72
C PHE A 310 -13.40 23.31 -25.48
N LEU A 311 -14.22 23.77 -24.52
CA LEU A 311 -13.74 24.37 -23.27
C LEU A 311 -12.92 23.36 -22.44
N ASP A 312 -13.38 22.11 -22.32
CA ASP A 312 -12.65 21.05 -21.62
C ASP A 312 -11.27 20.78 -22.24
N VAL A 313 -11.20 20.70 -23.58
CA VAL A 313 -9.93 20.50 -24.30
C VAL A 313 -9.02 21.73 -24.13
N LYS A 314 -9.56 22.95 -24.28
CA LYS A 314 -8.82 24.19 -24.07
C LYS A 314 -8.26 24.29 -22.65
N ASP A 315 -9.09 24.05 -21.64
CA ASP A 315 -8.69 24.09 -20.23
C ASP A 315 -7.62 23.04 -19.94
N LYS A 316 -7.72 21.85 -20.55
CA LYS A 316 -6.67 20.83 -20.47
C LYS A 316 -5.35 21.31 -21.05
N VAL A 317 -5.36 21.94 -22.23
CA VAL A 317 -4.15 22.51 -22.83
C VAL A 317 -3.52 23.54 -21.90
N LEU A 318 -4.31 24.46 -21.36
CA LEU A 318 -3.83 25.55 -20.50
C LEU A 318 -3.37 25.07 -19.12
N LYS A 319 -4.05 24.07 -18.54
CA LYS A 319 -3.72 23.48 -17.23
C LYS A 319 -2.39 22.74 -17.23
N TYR A 320 -2.04 22.08 -18.32
CA TYR A 320 -0.82 21.25 -18.42
C TYR A 320 0.37 21.99 -19.06
N ILE A 321 0.43 23.31 -18.88
CA ILE A 321 1.58 24.13 -19.25
C ILE A 321 2.61 24.11 -18.12
N GLN A 322 3.87 23.82 -18.46
CA GLN A 322 4.98 23.90 -17.53
C GLN A 322 5.56 25.31 -17.56
N PRO A 323 5.65 26.01 -16.41
CA PRO A 323 6.18 27.38 -16.36
C PRO A 323 7.57 27.52 -16.98
N ALA A 324 8.42 26.51 -16.82
CA ALA A 324 9.77 26.47 -17.38
C ALA A 324 9.81 26.53 -18.92
N HIS A 325 8.72 26.18 -19.60
CA HIS A 325 8.64 26.24 -21.06
C HIS A 325 8.28 27.62 -21.62
N SER A 326 7.88 28.59 -20.76
CA SER A 326 7.52 29.95 -21.17
C SER A 326 6.57 30.00 -22.39
N TRP A 327 5.64 29.04 -22.46
CA TRP A 327 4.74 28.86 -23.59
C TRP A 327 3.33 29.33 -23.20
N HIS A 328 2.83 30.33 -23.94
CA HIS A 328 1.56 30.99 -23.68
C HIS A 328 0.67 30.88 -24.93
N PRO A 329 -0.03 29.75 -25.11
CA PRO A 329 -0.87 29.54 -26.27
C PRO A 329 -2.24 30.20 -26.12
N GLU A 330 -2.75 30.71 -27.23
CA GLU A 330 -4.17 30.93 -27.46
C GLU A 330 -4.68 29.77 -28.32
N VAL A 331 -5.59 28.95 -27.79
CA VAL A 331 -6.22 27.86 -28.55
C VAL A 331 -7.21 28.48 -29.54
N THR A 332 -6.92 28.34 -30.84
CA THR A 332 -7.71 28.97 -31.91
C THR A 332 -8.77 28.06 -32.49
N SER A 333 -8.53 26.75 -32.53
CA SER A 333 -9.54 25.78 -32.96
C SER A 333 -9.25 24.40 -32.37
N VAL A 334 -10.33 23.64 -32.17
CA VAL A 334 -10.27 22.23 -31.80
C VAL A 334 -11.14 21.46 -32.79
N GLN A 335 -10.56 20.44 -33.39
CA GLN A 335 -11.21 19.53 -34.31
C GLN A 335 -11.36 18.18 -33.63
N GLU A 336 -12.58 17.67 -33.53
CA GLU A 336 -12.85 16.31 -33.09
C GLU A 336 -12.70 15.35 -34.27
N VAL A 337 -11.91 14.30 -34.07
CA VAL A 337 -11.66 13.26 -35.05
C VAL A 337 -12.52 12.07 -34.71
N PHE A 338 -13.26 11.57 -35.69
CA PHE A 338 -13.92 10.27 -35.61
C PHE A 338 -13.45 9.40 -36.78
N ASN A 339 -12.89 8.24 -36.46
CA ASN A 339 -12.36 7.30 -37.45
C ASN A 339 -12.63 5.89 -36.94
N ALA A 340 -13.67 5.25 -37.49
CA ALA A 340 -14.15 3.95 -37.02
C ALA A 340 -13.10 2.84 -37.19
N ASN A 341 -12.33 2.85 -38.28
CA ASN A 341 -11.21 1.91 -38.47
C ASN A 341 -10.17 2.03 -37.35
N LEU A 342 -9.81 3.25 -36.96
CA LEU A 342 -8.83 3.46 -35.89
C LEU A 342 -9.40 3.12 -34.51
N LEU A 343 -10.69 3.40 -34.28
CA LEU A 343 -11.38 3.01 -33.04
C LEU A 343 -11.49 1.49 -32.89
N GLU A 344 -11.83 0.78 -33.98
CA GLU A 344 -11.82 -0.70 -34.00
C GLU A 344 -10.43 -1.23 -33.61
N ALA A 345 -9.38 -0.76 -34.29
CA ALA A 345 -8.02 -1.21 -34.02
C ALA A 345 -7.58 -0.88 -32.58
N PHE A 346 -7.99 0.26 -32.05
CA PHE A 346 -7.73 0.70 -30.68
C PHE A 346 -8.39 -0.22 -29.64
N TYR A 347 -9.68 -0.50 -29.78
CA TYR A 347 -10.41 -1.38 -28.86
C TYR A 347 -9.98 -2.85 -28.99
N SER A 348 -9.67 -3.30 -30.20
CA SER A 348 -9.07 -4.62 -30.44
C SER A 348 -7.71 -4.75 -29.75
N CYS A 349 -6.89 -3.69 -29.77
CA CYS A 349 -5.63 -3.63 -29.04
C CYS A 349 -5.85 -3.66 -27.52
N GLN A 350 -6.80 -2.87 -27.01
CA GLN A 350 -7.14 -2.80 -25.58
C GLN A 350 -7.44 -4.18 -24.98
N ALA A 351 -8.20 -5.00 -25.70
CA ALA A 351 -8.55 -6.36 -25.25
C ALA A 351 -7.32 -7.27 -25.06
N GLY A 352 -6.21 -7.00 -25.76
CA GLY A 352 -4.98 -7.79 -25.71
C GLY A 352 -3.94 -7.33 -24.69
N LEU A 353 -4.19 -6.27 -23.91
CA LEU A 353 -3.21 -5.70 -22.98
C LEU A 353 -3.06 -6.52 -21.69
N PHE A 354 -1.91 -6.36 -21.00
CA PHE A 354 -1.73 -6.86 -19.64
C PHE A 354 -2.65 -6.13 -18.66
N ASP A 355 -2.84 -4.83 -18.84
CA ASP A 355 -3.89 -4.05 -18.18
C ASP A 355 -4.78 -3.34 -19.22
N PRO A 356 -6.01 -3.81 -19.47
CA PRO A 356 -6.93 -3.20 -20.42
C PRO A 356 -7.60 -1.92 -19.88
N SER A 357 -7.47 -1.59 -18.60
CA SER A 357 -8.21 -0.49 -17.96
C SER A 357 -7.55 0.89 -18.12
N SER A 358 -6.30 0.93 -18.55
CA SER A 358 -5.45 2.13 -18.52
C SER A 358 -5.53 2.97 -19.80
N ALA A 359 -6.72 3.50 -20.10
CA ALA A 359 -6.90 4.54 -21.13
C ALA A 359 -6.70 5.92 -20.51
N ARG A 360 -5.79 6.72 -21.09
CA ARG A 360 -5.45 8.07 -20.62
C ARG A 360 -5.27 9.03 -21.78
N GLU A 361 -5.78 10.23 -21.64
CA GLU A 361 -5.57 11.29 -22.62
C GLU A 361 -4.16 11.89 -22.47
N LYS A 362 -3.39 11.92 -23.57
CA LYS A 362 -2.01 12.45 -23.61
C LYS A 362 -1.76 13.31 -24.84
N PHE A 363 -0.84 14.27 -24.72
CA PHE A 363 -0.47 15.18 -25.80
C PHE A 363 0.63 14.61 -26.67
N HIS A 364 0.49 14.79 -27.98
CA HIS A 364 1.50 14.52 -28.98
C HIS A 364 1.73 15.75 -29.85
N GLY A 365 3.00 16.11 -30.07
CA GLY A 365 3.40 17.22 -30.92
C GLY A 365 3.97 16.73 -32.24
N THR A 366 3.51 17.29 -33.34
CA THR A 366 3.96 16.91 -34.68
C THR A 366 3.73 18.04 -35.69
N ASP A 367 4.32 17.92 -36.88
CA ASP A 367 4.02 18.82 -38.00
C ASP A 367 2.64 18.55 -38.63
N THR A 368 2.16 19.50 -39.42
CA THR A 368 0.83 19.48 -40.05
C THR A 368 0.64 18.27 -40.99
N GLU A 369 1.68 17.91 -41.75
CA GLU A 369 1.60 16.81 -42.72
C GLU A 369 1.50 15.46 -42.01
N ALA A 370 2.32 15.25 -40.96
CA ALA A 370 2.26 14.05 -40.14
C ALA A 370 0.94 13.98 -39.36
N SER A 371 0.42 15.10 -38.85
CA SER A 371 -0.90 15.15 -38.20
C SER A 371 -2.00 14.64 -39.13
N ALA A 372 -2.07 15.16 -40.36
CA ALA A 372 -3.03 14.70 -41.36
C ALA A 372 -2.90 13.19 -41.63
N LYS A 373 -1.68 12.65 -41.73
CA LYS A 373 -1.48 11.21 -41.90
C LYS A 373 -1.92 10.39 -40.69
N ILE A 374 -1.69 10.89 -39.48
CA ILE A 374 -2.03 10.23 -38.21
C ILE A 374 -3.54 10.12 -38.04
N ILE A 375 -4.31 11.19 -38.27
CA ILE A 375 -5.77 11.16 -38.09
C ILE A 375 -6.47 10.24 -39.11
N HIS A 376 -5.89 10.11 -40.31
CA HIS A 376 -6.43 9.23 -41.36
C HIS A 376 -6.00 7.77 -41.19
N ASN A 377 -4.72 7.50 -40.94
CA ASN A 377 -4.13 6.16 -41.04
C ASN A 377 -3.62 5.60 -39.72
N GLY A 378 -3.73 6.36 -38.63
CA GLY A 378 -3.14 6.04 -37.34
C GLY A 378 -1.65 6.37 -37.27
N PHE A 379 -1.09 6.19 -36.08
CA PHE A 379 0.34 6.36 -35.84
C PHE A 379 1.18 5.32 -36.59
N ARG A 380 2.45 5.63 -36.80
CA ARG A 380 3.45 4.69 -37.32
C ARG A 380 4.66 4.68 -36.42
N LEU A 381 5.25 3.51 -36.21
CA LEU A 381 6.52 3.44 -35.51
C LEU A 381 7.60 4.16 -36.32
N PRO A 382 8.51 4.89 -35.66
CA PRO A 382 9.62 5.52 -36.35
C PRO A 382 10.52 4.46 -36.99
N ARG A 383 11.02 4.74 -38.20
CA ARG A 383 12.00 3.87 -38.87
C ARG A 383 13.29 3.86 -38.06
N ASN A 384 13.99 2.72 -38.09
CA ASN A 384 15.34 2.63 -37.54
C ASN A 384 16.32 3.35 -38.47
N ASP A 385 16.45 4.66 -38.27
CA ASP A 385 17.27 5.59 -39.03
C ASP A 385 18.65 5.82 -38.38
N GLY A 386 19.05 4.95 -37.46
CA GLY A 386 20.29 5.08 -36.68
C GLY A 386 20.26 6.19 -35.62
N ARG A 387 19.18 6.99 -35.53
CA ARG A 387 19.02 8.00 -34.49
C ARG A 387 18.69 7.34 -33.16
N GLN A 388 19.48 7.65 -32.14
CA GLN A 388 19.28 7.15 -30.79
C GLN A 388 18.09 7.87 -30.14
N ARG A 389 17.06 7.11 -29.76
CA ARG A 389 15.86 7.59 -29.06
C ARG A 389 15.87 7.07 -27.63
N MET A 390 15.53 7.93 -26.65
CA MET A 390 15.75 7.64 -25.22
C MET A 390 15.15 6.31 -24.76
N PHE A 391 14.00 5.91 -25.30
CA PHE A 391 13.31 4.66 -24.99
C PHE A 391 13.06 3.83 -26.26
N GLY A 392 13.95 3.89 -27.23
CA GLY A 392 13.84 3.13 -28.49
C GLY A 392 12.78 3.64 -29.46
N CYS A 393 12.46 2.82 -30.46
CA CYS A 393 11.59 3.16 -31.59
C CYS A 393 10.11 2.99 -31.25
N GLY A 394 9.62 3.76 -30.27
CA GLY A 394 8.21 3.86 -29.91
C GLY A 394 7.57 5.19 -30.34
N ILE A 395 6.30 5.35 -29.99
CA ILE A 395 5.54 6.60 -30.14
C ILE A 395 5.46 7.28 -28.79
N TYR A 396 5.87 8.55 -28.74
CA TYR A 396 6.08 9.30 -27.51
C TYR A 396 4.91 10.26 -27.26
N PHE A 397 4.50 10.31 -25.99
CA PHE A 397 3.45 11.18 -25.49
C PHE A 397 3.89 11.86 -24.18
N ALA A 398 3.24 12.97 -23.84
CA ALA A 398 3.49 13.70 -22.61
C ALA A 398 2.19 14.05 -21.89
N THR A 399 2.27 14.22 -20.56
CA THR A 399 1.20 14.88 -19.80
C THR A 399 1.16 16.37 -20.12
N ASP A 400 2.32 16.99 -20.28
CA ASP A 400 2.46 18.44 -20.43
C ASP A 400 2.27 18.90 -21.89
N SER A 401 1.23 19.70 -22.14
CA SER A 401 0.92 20.28 -23.45
C SER A 401 2.10 21.11 -23.98
N SER A 402 2.68 21.93 -23.11
CA SER A 402 3.85 22.78 -23.40
C SER A 402 5.12 22.01 -23.79
N LYS A 403 5.25 20.75 -23.37
CA LYS A 403 6.37 19.88 -23.77
C LYS A 403 6.15 19.40 -25.20
N SER A 404 4.97 18.86 -25.49
CA SER A 404 4.60 18.43 -26.84
C SER A 404 4.56 19.60 -27.83
N ALA A 405 4.30 20.83 -27.36
CA ALA A 405 4.27 22.03 -28.18
C ALA A 405 5.66 22.57 -28.59
N GLN A 406 6.76 22.05 -28.01
CA GLN A 406 8.10 22.53 -28.33
C GLN A 406 8.41 22.39 -29.83
N LYS A 407 9.09 23.39 -30.40
CA LYS A 407 9.38 23.48 -31.84
C LYS A 407 10.12 22.26 -32.39
N VAL A 408 10.91 21.56 -31.56
CA VAL A 408 11.61 20.34 -31.94
C VAL A 408 10.65 19.20 -32.35
N TYR A 409 9.42 19.20 -31.82
CA TYR A 409 8.39 18.21 -32.13
C TYR A 409 7.40 18.72 -33.17
N THR A 410 6.90 19.94 -32.99
CA THR A 410 5.86 20.51 -33.87
C THR A 410 6.40 21.02 -35.20
N LYS A 411 7.72 21.24 -35.32
CA LYS A 411 8.37 21.91 -36.46
C LYS A 411 7.71 23.24 -36.84
N GLY A 412 7.10 23.94 -35.87
CA GLY A 412 6.43 25.22 -36.08
C GLY A 412 5.00 25.13 -36.62
N SER A 413 4.38 23.94 -36.63
CA SER A 413 2.97 23.77 -37.04
C SER A 413 1.96 24.49 -36.15
N ASN A 414 2.35 24.84 -34.93
CA ASN A 414 1.47 25.32 -33.86
C ASN A 414 0.23 24.41 -33.66
N LEU A 415 0.46 23.10 -33.78
CA LEU A 415 -0.55 22.06 -33.66
C LEU A 415 -0.17 21.06 -32.57
N LEU A 416 -1.17 20.64 -31.81
CA LEU A 416 -1.10 19.50 -30.89
C LEU A 416 -2.15 18.47 -31.28
N ILE A 417 -1.87 17.20 -31.01
CA ILE A 417 -2.87 16.13 -31.03
C ILE A 417 -3.10 15.69 -29.59
N LEU A 418 -4.34 15.67 -29.14
CA LEU A 418 -4.74 15.03 -27.88
C LEU A 418 -5.27 13.64 -28.23
N CYS A 419 -4.62 12.62 -27.68
CA CYS A 419 -4.90 11.22 -28.00
C CYS A 419 -5.43 10.49 -26.79
N ASP A 420 -6.39 9.59 -26.99
CA ASP A 420 -6.62 8.50 -26.04
C ASP A 420 -5.47 7.49 -26.22
N VAL A 421 -4.76 7.19 -25.14
CA VAL A 421 -3.59 6.29 -25.16
C VAL A 421 -3.80 5.16 -24.15
N LEU A 422 -3.70 3.92 -24.64
CA LEU A 422 -3.73 2.70 -23.85
C LEU A 422 -2.33 2.41 -23.31
N LEU A 423 -2.05 2.89 -22.12
CA LEU A 423 -0.76 2.68 -21.47
C LEU A 423 -0.61 1.25 -20.96
N GLY A 424 -1.72 0.61 -20.64
CA GLY A 424 -1.76 -0.69 -19.99
C GLY A 424 -0.87 -0.78 -18.75
N LYS A 425 -0.23 -1.93 -18.55
CA LYS A 425 0.72 -2.15 -17.47
C LYS A 425 2.04 -1.46 -17.83
N GLU A 426 2.33 -0.35 -17.17
CA GLU A 426 3.47 0.50 -17.45
C GLU A 426 4.76 -0.02 -16.81
N LEU A 427 5.85 -0.11 -17.59
CA LEU A 427 7.19 -0.27 -17.05
C LEU A 427 7.70 1.10 -16.64
N LYS A 428 7.83 1.33 -15.33
CA LYS A 428 8.41 2.56 -14.80
C LYS A 428 9.94 2.53 -14.94
N VAL A 429 10.51 3.47 -15.70
CA VAL A 429 11.96 3.56 -15.94
C VAL A 429 12.50 4.90 -15.49
N SER A 430 13.68 4.94 -14.88
CA SER A 430 14.30 6.21 -14.45
C SER A 430 15.46 6.66 -15.35
N GLY A 431 15.98 5.78 -16.21
CA GLY A 431 17.05 6.09 -17.16
C GLY A 431 16.70 5.64 -18.57
N HIS A 432 17.57 5.93 -19.54
CA HIS A 432 17.35 5.60 -20.94
C HIS A 432 17.36 4.07 -21.22
N HIS A 433 16.58 3.65 -22.21
CA HIS A 433 16.51 2.28 -22.74
C HIS A 433 16.48 2.30 -24.27
N TYR A 434 17.63 2.54 -24.91
CA TYR A 434 17.73 2.82 -26.34
C TYR A 434 17.25 1.71 -27.29
N GLN A 435 17.22 0.45 -26.84
CA GLN A 435 16.86 -0.71 -27.66
C GLN A 435 15.43 -1.21 -27.42
N MET A 436 14.64 -0.51 -26.61
CA MET A 436 13.29 -0.95 -26.28
C MET A 436 12.38 -1.00 -27.52
N ASN A 437 11.58 -2.07 -27.60
CA ASN A 437 10.65 -2.36 -28.68
C ASN A 437 9.47 -3.21 -28.16
N LEU A 438 8.49 -3.48 -29.03
CA LEU A 438 7.27 -4.22 -28.68
C LEU A 438 7.54 -5.62 -28.12
N GLU A 439 8.43 -6.39 -28.74
CA GLU A 439 8.76 -7.74 -28.28
C GLU A 439 9.40 -7.72 -26.88
N THR A 440 10.32 -6.79 -26.66
CA THR A 440 11.06 -6.66 -25.41
C THR A 440 10.14 -6.24 -24.26
N ILE A 441 9.31 -5.21 -24.46
CA ILE A 441 8.40 -4.74 -23.40
C ILE A 441 7.37 -5.81 -23.02
N ARG A 442 6.89 -6.57 -24.02
CA ARG A 442 5.95 -7.68 -23.82
C ARG A 442 6.57 -8.83 -23.07
N ARG A 443 7.82 -9.21 -23.39
CA ARG A 443 8.57 -10.24 -22.67
C ARG A 443 8.82 -9.86 -21.20
N LEU A 444 8.97 -8.57 -20.92
CA LEU A 444 9.06 -8.07 -19.54
C LEU A 444 7.71 -8.05 -18.81
N GLY A 445 6.60 -8.38 -19.49
CA GLY A 445 5.27 -8.41 -18.89
C GLY A 445 4.63 -7.02 -18.75
N TYR A 446 4.95 -6.09 -19.65
CA TYR A 446 4.46 -4.72 -19.69
C TYR A 446 3.90 -4.35 -21.08
N ASP A 447 3.06 -3.32 -21.12
CA ASP A 447 2.38 -2.81 -22.31
C ASP A 447 3.02 -1.53 -22.87
N SER A 448 3.69 -0.74 -22.02
CA SER A 448 4.28 0.55 -22.37
C SER A 448 5.40 0.94 -21.39
N ILE A 449 6.09 2.04 -21.68
CA ILE A 449 7.01 2.69 -20.74
C ILE A 449 6.36 3.94 -20.13
N PHE A 450 6.58 4.12 -18.83
CA PHE A 450 6.40 5.38 -18.12
C PHE A 450 7.75 5.86 -17.57
N ALA A 451 8.22 7.00 -18.08
CA ALA A 451 9.38 7.70 -17.55
C ALA A 451 8.89 8.84 -16.65
N PRO A 452 9.10 8.78 -15.31
CA PRO A 452 8.67 9.84 -14.41
C PRO A 452 9.57 11.06 -14.57
N ARG A 453 8.95 12.23 -14.34
CA ARG A 453 9.63 13.53 -14.28
C ARG A 453 10.76 13.57 -13.24
N ASP A 454 11.65 14.56 -13.39
CA ASP A 454 12.77 14.83 -12.48
C ASP A 454 13.80 13.69 -12.33
N THR A 455 14.03 12.91 -13.39
CA THR A 455 14.99 11.79 -13.41
C THR A 455 16.28 12.08 -14.18
N LYS A 456 16.55 13.35 -14.52
CA LYS A 456 17.77 13.72 -15.27
C LYS A 456 19.08 13.33 -14.59
N SER A 457 19.13 13.27 -13.25
CA SER A 457 20.32 12.88 -12.50
C SER A 457 20.75 11.43 -12.77
N VAL A 458 19.83 10.58 -13.22
CA VAL A 458 20.08 9.16 -13.56
C VAL A 458 19.91 8.90 -15.05
N GLY A 459 20.03 9.94 -15.89
CA GLY A 459 19.97 9.83 -17.34
C GLY A 459 18.55 9.69 -17.92
N GLY A 460 17.52 10.05 -17.15
CA GLY A 460 16.12 10.07 -17.55
C GLY A 460 15.65 11.43 -18.07
N VAL A 461 14.41 11.80 -17.72
CA VAL A 461 13.69 12.95 -18.29
C VAL A 461 13.41 14.02 -17.25
N LEU A 462 13.30 15.29 -17.69
CA LEU A 462 12.89 16.39 -16.80
C LEU A 462 11.37 16.40 -16.59
N PHE A 463 10.61 16.13 -17.65
CA PHE A 463 9.15 16.03 -17.63
C PHE A 463 8.75 14.62 -18.05
N ASP A 464 7.60 14.14 -17.60
CA ASP A 464 7.19 12.76 -17.86
C ASP A 464 7.09 12.42 -19.35
N GLU A 465 7.31 11.14 -19.67
CA GLU A 465 7.10 10.57 -21.00
C GLU A 465 6.40 9.23 -20.90
N PHE A 466 5.54 9.00 -21.88
CA PHE A 466 4.86 7.73 -22.07
C PHE A 466 5.21 7.24 -23.47
N VAL A 467 5.63 5.97 -23.57
CA VAL A 467 6.06 5.39 -24.85
C VAL A 467 5.33 4.08 -25.10
N ILE A 468 4.59 4.03 -26.20
CA ILE A 468 3.92 2.83 -26.70
C ILE A 468 4.71 2.24 -27.89
N TYR A 469 4.58 0.94 -28.09
CA TYR A 469 5.30 0.20 -29.15
C TYR A 469 4.36 -0.52 -30.11
N ASP A 470 3.05 -0.47 -29.88
CA ASP A 470 2.03 -0.83 -30.86
C ASP A 470 1.23 0.44 -31.23
N PRO A 471 1.25 0.89 -32.50
CA PRO A 471 0.52 2.08 -32.91
C PRO A 471 -0.98 2.05 -32.63
N ARG A 472 -1.58 0.87 -32.51
CA ARG A 472 -2.99 0.69 -32.16
C ARG A 472 -3.30 1.10 -30.72
N GLN A 473 -2.29 1.26 -29.85
CA GLN A 473 -2.47 1.76 -28.49
C GLN A 473 -2.85 3.25 -28.43
N ALA A 474 -2.82 3.99 -29.54
CA ALA A 474 -3.17 5.42 -29.53
C ALA A 474 -4.24 5.76 -30.58
N TYR A 475 -5.27 6.46 -30.12
CA TYR A 475 -6.32 7.03 -30.96
C TYR A 475 -6.21 8.56 -30.98
N PRO A 476 -6.00 9.20 -32.14
CA PRO A 476 -5.96 10.66 -32.23
C PRO A 476 -7.40 11.20 -32.16
N LYS A 477 -7.74 11.79 -31.01
CA LYS A 477 -9.12 12.20 -30.68
C LYS A 477 -9.40 13.65 -31.03
N TYR A 478 -8.48 14.55 -30.70
CA TYR A 478 -8.59 15.98 -31.02
C TYR A 478 -7.34 16.51 -31.71
N VAL A 479 -7.53 17.33 -32.74
CA VAL A 479 -6.50 18.18 -33.32
C VAL A 479 -6.70 19.60 -32.84
N ILE A 480 -5.67 20.16 -32.20
CA ILE A 480 -5.73 21.43 -31.50
C ILE A 480 -4.77 22.39 -32.20
N ASN A 481 -5.32 23.45 -32.80
CA ASN A 481 -4.52 24.54 -33.34
C ASN A 481 -4.44 25.65 -32.31
N TYR A 482 -3.24 26.21 -32.15
CA TYR A 482 -3.02 27.34 -31.27
C TYR A 482 -2.18 28.41 -31.97
N LYS A 483 -2.21 29.61 -31.41
CA LYS A 483 -1.24 30.66 -31.69
C LYS A 483 -0.44 30.88 -30.41
N VAL A 484 0.85 31.16 -30.52
CA VAL A 484 1.65 31.50 -29.33
C VAL A 484 1.70 33.01 -29.25
N THR A 485 0.95 33.57 -28.31
CA THR A 485 1.06 34.98 -27.96
C THR A 485 2.32 35.09 -27.12
N GLN A 486 3.41 35.60 -27.70
CA GLN A 486 4.66 35.79 -26.96
C GLN A 486 4.43 36.84 -25.87
N LEU A 487 4.06 36.41 -24.65
CA LEU A 487 4.10 37.22 -23.44
C LEU A 487 5.58 37.45 -23.08
N GLY A 488 6.20 38.35 -23.82
CA GLY A 488 7.63 38.67 -23.77
C GLY A 488 8.23 38.84 -25.15
N ILE A 489 7.90 39.96 -25.81
CA ILE A 489 8.39 40.44 -27.11
C ILE A 489 7.62 39.82 -28.28
N SER A 490 6.62 40.56 -28.76
CA SER A 490 6.13 40.45 -30.12
C SER A 490 7.27 40.61 -31.13
N VAL A 491 7.93 39.51 -31.50
CA VAL A 491 8.71 39.47 -32.76
C VAL A 491 7.78 39.24 -33.96
N ASP A 492 6.50 38.91 -33.73
CA ASP A 492 5.51 38.70 -34.79
C ASP A 492 4.44 39.81 -34.88
N ASN A 493 4.80 41.05 -34.48
CA ASN A 493 4.26 42.26 -35.09
C ASN A 493 5.21 42.78 -36.20
N ALA A 494 5.84 41.87 -36.92
CA ALA A 494 6.51 42.15 -38.20
C ALA A 494 5.52 42.44 -39.35
N LEU A 495 4.30 42.87 -39.02
CA LEU A 495 3.35 43.44 -39.99
C LEU A 495 2.96 44.89 -39.66
N SER A 496 3.45 45.46 -38.55
CA SER A 496 3.49 46.91 -38.39
C SER A 496 4.87 47.36 -37.97
N THR A 497 5.64 47.84 -38.93
CA THR A 497 6.92 48.53 -38.73
C THR A 497 6.76 49.91 -38.07
N LYS A 498 5.53 50.29 -37.68
CA LYS A 498 5.18 51.64 -37.28
C LYS A 498 4.93 51.70 -35.77
N PHE A 499 5.40 52.79 -35.16
CA PHE A 499 5.06 53.20 -33.82
C PHE A 499 3.54 53.36 -33.69
N GLN A 500 2.93 52.74 -32.68
CA GLN A 500 1.50 52.83 -32.42
C GLN A 500 1.22 53.23 -30.97
N VAL A 501 0.13 53.97 -30.80
CA VAL A 501 -0.34 54.47 -29.52
C VAL A 501 -1.83 54.16 -29.45
N HIS A 502 -2.23 53.43 -28.41
CA HIS A 502 -3.61 53.03 -28.15
C HIS A 502 -4.08 53.72 -26.88
N GLU A 503 -5.17 54.47 -26.95
CA GLU A 503 -5.79 55.06 -25.77
C GLU A 503 -6.90 54.14 -25.26
N ILE A 504 -6.84 53.81 -23.97
CA ILE A 504 -7.74 52.85 -23.34
C ILE A 504 -8.37 53.52 -22.13
N LEU A 505 -9.70 53.56 -22.12
CA LEU A 505 -10.50 54.15 -21.05
C LEU A 505 -10.96 53.08 -20.04
N PRO A 506 -11.20 53.45 -18.78
CA PRO A 506 -11.80 52.55 -17.81
C PRO A 506 -13.15 52.02 -18.29
N SER A 507 -13.34 50.71 -18.23
CA SER A 507 -14.62 50.06 -18.52
C SER A 507 -15.03 49.10 -17.42
N ARG A 508 -16.35 48.97 -17.22
CA ARG A 508 -16.95 47.97 -16.33
C ARG A 508 -16.91 46.57 -16.97
N SER A 509 -17.10 46.48 -18.28
CA SER A 509 -17.03 45.21 -19.00
C SER A 509 -15.57 44.78 -19.12
N PHE A 510 -15.33 43.47 -19.06
CA PHE A 510 -14.04 42.88 -19.38
C PHE A 510 -14.25 41.88 -20.49
N ASP A 511 -13.67 42.16 -21.65
CA ASP A 511 -13.65 41.24 -22.77
C ASP A 511 -12.31 40.50 -22.79
N SER A 512 -12.34 39.23 -22.38
CA SER A 512 -11.15 38.36 -22.37
C SER A 512 -10.54 38.12 -23.75
N SER A 513 -11.24 38.48 -24.83
CA SER A 513 -10.73 38.42 -26.21
C SER A 513 -10.09 39.73 -26.69
N ASN A 514 -10.27 40.84 -25.96
CA ASN A 514 -9.65 42.13 -26.27
C ASN A 514 -8.31 42.30 -25.54
N GLU A 515 -7.19 42.27 -26.27
CA GLU A 515 -5.85 42.45 -25.69
C GLU A 515 -5.70 43.79 -24.93
N LEU A 516 -6.37 44.85 -25.39
CA LEU A 516 -6.31 46.17 -24.76
C LEU A 516 -6.90 46.17 -23.34
N ASP A 517 -7.91 45.34 -23.07
CA ASP A 517 -8.49 45.21 -21.73
C ASP A 517 -7.44 44.69 -20.74
N TYR A 518 -6.61 43.72 -21.14
CA TYR A 518 -5.51 43.23 -20.29
C TYR A 518 -4.48 44.33 -20.02
N HIS A 519 -4.11 45.11 -21.04
CA HIS A 519 -3.15 46.20 -20.89
C HIS A 519 -3.64 47.27 -19.93
N PHE A 520 -4.91 47.65 -19.99
CA PHE A 520 -5.52 48.55 -19.03
C PHE A 520 -5.43 47.98 -17.61
N ARG A 521 -5.85 46.72 -17.41
CA ARG A 521 -5.82 46.07 -16.09
C ARG A 521 -4.42 45.95 -15.51
N VAL A 522 -3.40 45.63 -16.32
CA VAL A 522 -2.00 45.56 -15.86
C VAL A 522 -1.50 46.92 -15.38
N ALA A 523 -1.69 47.97 -16.19
CA ALA A 523 -1.23 49.31 -15.85
C ALA A 523 -1.99 49.90 -14.65
N GLU A 524 -3.32 49.72 -14.61
CA GLU A 524 -4.18 50.12 -13.51
C GLU A 524 -3.81 49.38 -12.21
N ALA A 525 -3.67 48.06 -12.24
CA ALA A 525 -3.33 47.27 -11.06
C ALA A 525 -1.96 47.67 -10.51
N GLN A 526 -0.95 47.87 -11.38
CA GLN A 526 0.38 48.29 -10.93
C GLN A 526 0.34 49.68 -10.28
N PHE A 527 -0.45 50.62 -10.80
CA PHE A 527 -0.62 51.95 -10.21
C PHE A 527 -1.39 51.88 -8.88
N ARG A 528 -2.56 51.24 -8.87
CA ARG A 528 -3.47 51.15 -7.71
C ARG A 528 -2.88 50.34 -6.55
N ARG A 529 -1.95 49.42 -6.82
CA ARG A 529 -1.24 48.65 -5.78
C ARG A 529 -0.55 49.56 -4.76
N PHE A 530 -0.12 50.75 -5.20
CA PHE A 530 0.68 51.67 -4.39
C PHE A 530 0.10 53.08 -4.30
N CYS A 531 -0.74 53.51 -5.25
CA CYS A 531 -1.46 54.77 -5.21
C CYS A 531 -2.97 54.53 -5.04
N LYS A 532 -3.48 54.65 -3.81
CA LYS A 532 -4.90 54.45 -3.49
C LYS A 532 -5.73 55.73 -3.55
N THR A 533 -5.07 56.89 -3.49
CA THR A 533 -5.70 58.20 -3.35
C THR A 533 -6.13 58.83 -4.68
N ARG A 534 -5.68 58.27 -5.81
CA ARG A 534 -5.99 58.76 -7.16
C ARG A 534 -6.60 57.66 -8.00
N GLU A 535 -7.45 58.05 -8.93
CA GLU A 535 -8.14 57.16 -9.85
C GLU A 535 -7.53 57.24 -11.24
N VAL A 536 -7.30 56.07 -11.85
CA VAL A 536 -6.82 55.99 -13.23
C VAL A 536 -7.96 56.38 -14.17
N THR A 537 -7.75 57.42 -14.96
CA THR A 537 -8.75 57.98 -15.89
C THR A 537 -8.53 57.52 -17.33
N LYS A 538 -7.28 57.17 -17.67
CA LYS A 538 -6.89 56.68 -19.00
C LYS A 538 -5.56 55.94 -18.91
N VAL A 539 -5.40 54.89 -19.70
CA VAL A 539 -4.11 54.25 -19.96
C VAL A 539 -3.79 54.41 -21.44
N THR A 540 -2.63 54.97 -21.74
CA THR A 540 -2.07 54.96 -23.10
C THR A 540 -1.13 53.76 -23.21
N TYR A 541 -1.43 52.81 -24.09
CA TYR A 541 -0.59 51.64 -24.41
C TYR A 541 0.25 51.90 -25.66
N VAL A 542 1.55 51.59 -25.60
CA VAL A 542 2.49 51.94 -26.66
C VAL A 542 3.19 50.70 -27.23
N LEU A 543 3.12 50.57 -28.56
CA LEU A 543 3.89 49.60 -29.33
C LEU A 543 4.97 50.35 -30.10
N ASN A 544 6.24 50.11 -29.77
CA ASN A 544 7.38 50.72 -30.43
C ASN A 544 8.35 49.61 -30.89
N PRO A 545 8.20 49.09 -32.12
CA PRO A 545 9.00 47.96 -32.60
C PRO A 545 10.51 48.18 -32.51
N LYS A 546 10.97 49.43 -32.71
CA LYS A 546 12.38 49.80 -32.60
C LYS A 546 12.87 49.57 -31.16
N LEU A 547 12.19 50.14 -30.18
CA LEU A 547 12.59 50.03 -28.77
C LEU A 547 12.38 48.61 -28.23
N GLU A 548 11.33 47.92 -28.68
CA GLU A 548 11.09 46.51 -28.34
C GLU A 548 12.25 45.62 -28.81
N SER A 549 12.75 45.84 -30.03
CA SER A 549 13.90 45.11 -30.57
C SER A 549 15.19 45.38 -29.78
N GLU A 550 15.44 46.64 -29.42
CA GLU A 550 16.61 47.02 -28.61
C GLU A 550 16.55 46.41 -27.21
N PHE A 551 15.41 46.54 -26.53
CA PHE A 551 15.17 45.95 -25.22
C PHE A 551 15.30 44.43 -25.25
N ALA A 552 14.76 43.77 -26.27
CA ALA A 552 14.85 42.32 -26.45
C ALA A 552 16.31 41.84 -26.59
N LYS A 553 17.15 42.60 -27.30
CA LYS A 553 18.59 42.30 -27.41
C LYS A 553 19.27 42.43 -26.05
N THR A 554 18.97 43.49 -25.29
CA THR A 554 19.51 43.68 -23.94
C THR A 554 19.06 42.57 -22.98
N LEU A 555 17.78 42.17 -23.04
CA LEU A 555 17.26 41.06 -22.23
C LEU A 555 18.01 39.76 -22.51
N LYS A 556 18.27 39.42 -23.79
CA LYS A 556 19.06 38.23 -24.15
C LYS A 556 20.49 38.31 -23.61
N GLN A 557 21.09 39.50 -23.57
CA GLN A 557 22.42 39.70 -22.97
C GLN A 557 22.38 39.44 -21.46
N PHE A 558 21.36 39.92 -20.76
CA PHE A 558 21.17 39.70 -19.32
C PHE A 558 20.93 38.21 -19.02
N GLN A 559 20.08 37.55 -19.80
CA GLN A 559 19.84 36.10 -19.69
C GLN A 559 21.11 35.29 -19.93
N LYS A 560 21.98 35.72 -20.85
CA LYS A 560 23.29 35.08 -21.07
C LYS A 560 24.26 35.34 -19.90
N LYS A 561 24.22 36.55 -19.32
CA LYS A 561 25.10 36.97 -18.22
C LYS A 561 24.74 36.33 -16.88
N TYR A 562 23.45 36.26 -16.55
CA TYR A 562 22.95 35.84 -15.23
C TYR A 562 22.19 34.50 -15.24
N GLY A 563 21.80 34.01 -16.42
CA GLY A 563 20.95 32.83 -16.58
C GLY A 563 19.50 33.21 -16.84
N VAL A 564 18.83 32.42 -17.68
CA VAL A 564 17.47 32.69 -18.20
C VAL A 564 16.42 32.84 -17.10
N ASN A 565 16.59 32.12 -15.98
CA ASN A 565 15.64 32.10 -14.87
C ASN A 565 16.07 32.97 -13.66
N SER A 566 17.21 33.68 -13.75
CA SER A 566 17.68 34.55 -12.67
C SER A 566 16.75 35.73 -12.45
N GLU A 567 16.67 36.25 -11.22
CA GLU A 567 15.90 37.45 -10.92
C GLU A 567 16.50 38.68 -11.60
N GLU A 568 17.82 38.73 -11.74
CA GLU A 568 18.56 39.80 -12.41
C GLU A 568 18.24 39.89 -13.90
N ALA A 569 17.87 38.78 -14.54
CA ALA A 569 17.45 38.75 -15.95
C ALA A 569 15.94 39.00 -16.15
N LYS A 570 15.17 39.26 -15.08
CA LYS A 570 13.73 39.55 -15.20
C LYS A 570 13.47 41.05 -15.26
N PRO A 571 12.61 41.52 -16.19
CA PRO A 571 12.21 42.91 -16.20
C PRO A 571 11.25 43.21 -15.04
N ILE A 572 11.45 44.36 -14.41
CA ILE A 572 10.53 44.93 -13.42
C ILE A 572 9.64 46.00 -14.07
N LEU A 573 8.54 46.34 -13.40
CA LEU A 573 7.69 47.47 -13.78
C LEU A 573 7.96 48.66 -12.87
N ALA A 574 8.46 49.75 -13.45
CA ALA A 574 8.80 50.96 -12.70
C ALA A 574 8.29 52.23 -13.40
N PHE A 575 7.86 53.18 -12.58
CA PHE A 575 7.30 54.46 -12.99
C PHE A 575 8.38 55.52 -13.16
N HIS A 576 8.15 56.41 -14.11
CA HIS A 576 8.90 57.64 -14.32
C HIS A 576 7.94 58.83 -14.41
N GLY A 577 8.23 59.88 -13.64
CA GLY A 577 7.54 61.15 -13.70
C GLY A 577 8.35 62.20 -14.46
N THR A 578 7.68 63.00 -15.30
CA THR A 578 8.29 64.13 -16.01
C THR A 578 7.50 65.40 -15.72
N PRO A 579 8.16 66.54 -15.41
CA PRO A 579 7.48 67.79 -15.11
C PRO A 579 6.87 68.48 -16.35
N VAL A 580 7.20 68.00 -17.55
CA VAL A 580 6.74 68.55 -18.82
C VAL A 580 6.04 67.44 -19.59
N GLU A 581 4.77 67.66 -19.92
CA GLU A 581 3.91 66.68 -20.59
C GLU A 581 4.40 66.36 -22.02
N SER A 582 4.92 67.36 -22.75
CA SER A 582 5.45 67.16 -24.11
C SER A 582 6.66 66.21 -24.15
N ASN A 583 7.37 66.01 -23.03
CA ASN A 583 8.46 65.04 -22.96
C ASN A 583 7.96 63.60 -23.07
N ILE A 584 6.72 63.32 -22.63
CA ILE A 584 6.16 61.97 -22.66
C ILE A 584 6.19 61.43 -24.08
N GLN A 585 5.68 62.20 -25.06
CA GLN A 585 5.64 61.77 -26.45
C GLN A 585 7.04 61.48 -27.01
N SER A 586 8.02 62.34 -26.70
CA SER A 586 9.41 62.14 -27.13
C SER A 586 10.01 60.86 -26.54
N ILE A 587 9.79 60.60 -25.24
CA ILE A 587 10.26 59.39 -24.55
C ILE A 587 9.63 58.13 -25.17
N LEU A 588 8.32 58.15 -25.45
CA LEU A 588 7.62 57.02 -26.05
C LEU A 588 8.16 56.68 -27.45
N GLN A 589 8.53 57.69 -28.24
CA GLN A 589 9.02 57.52 -29.61
C GLN A 589 10.51 57.17 -29.67
N ASN A 590 11.34 57.87 -28.89
CA ASN A 590 12.80 57.89 -29.04
C ASN A 590 13.56 57.29 -27.86
N ASN A 591 12.84 56.72 -26.89
CA ASN A 591 13.35 56.30 -25.58
C ASN A 591 13.86 57.48 -24.73
N PHE A 592 14.32 57.16 -23.53
CA PHE A 592 15.04 58.09 -22.68
C PHE A 592 16.41 58.43 -23.29
N GLN A 593 16.76 59.71 -23.37
CA GLN A 593 18.03 60.14 -23.96
C GLN A 593 18.95 60.73 -22.89
N SER A 594 20.16 60.19 -22.77
CA SER A 594 21.12 60.55 -21.73
C SER A 594 21.57 62.02 -21.78
N SER A 595 21.42 62.68 -22.94
CA SER A 595 21.69 64.12 -23.15
C SER A 595 20.79 65.03 -22.30
N TYR A 596 19.64 64.55 -21.84
CA TYR A 596 18.74 65.32 -20.96
C TYR A 596 18.98 65.06 -19.47
N ILE A 597 19.90 64.15 -19.10
CA ILE A 597 20.25 63.91 -17.70
C ILE A 597 21.04 65.10 -17.18
N LYS A 598 20.42 65.88 -16.29
CA LYS A 598 21.06 66.98 -15.55
C LYS A 598 21.48 66.51 -14.15
N GLN A 599 21.79 67.42 -13.24
CA GLN A 599 22.25 67.12 -11.87
C GLN A 599 21.43 66.00 -11.21
N THR A 600 22.08 64.90 -10.82
CA THR A 600 21.46 63.70 -10.25
C THR A 600 21.90 63.45 -8.81
N ALA A 601 21.00 62.92 -7.98
CA ALA A 601 21.23 62.78 -6.53
C ALA A 601 21.99 61.48 -6.13
N TYR A 602 21.80 60.38 -6.85
CA TYR A 602 22.24 59.02 -6.47
C TYR A 602 23.01 58.30 -7.60
N GLY A 603 23.59 59.06 -8.52
CA GLY A 603 24.34 58.54 -9.66
C GLY A 603 23.82 59.01 -11.01
N TYR A 604 24.66 58.95 -12.03
CA TYR A 604 24.28 59.30 -13.40
C TYR A 604 23.34 58.26 -14.00
N GLY A 605 22.18 58.68 -14.49
CA GLY A 605 21.20 57.80 -15.13
C GLY A 605 19.77 58.35 -15.10
N HIS A 606 18.86 57.56 -15.67
CA HIS A 606 17.41 57.78 -15.63
C HIS A 606 16.83 57.18 -14.35
N TYR A 607 15.98 57.94 -13.68
CA TYR A 607 15.41 57.58 -12.38
C TYR A 607 14.03 57.00 -12.57
N PHE A 608 13.84 55.82 -11.98
CA PHE A 608 12.56 55.10 -11.93
C PHE A 608 12.21 54.79 -10.48
N SER A 609 10.94 54.55 -10.21
CA SER A 609 10.46 54.06 -8.92
C SER A 609 9.44 52.96 -9.12
N GLU A 610 9.52 51.89 -8.33
CA GLU A 610 8.44 50.89 -8.28
C GLU A 610 7.19 51.42 -7.53
N PHE A 611 7.34 52.57 -6.88
CA PHE A 611 6.30 53.27 -6.14
C PHE A 611 5.87 54.54 -6.89
N PRO A 612 4.61 54.61 -7.38
CA PRO A 612 4.10 55.71 -8.19
C PRO A 612 4.09 57.04 -7.43
N ASP A 613 3.80 57.06 -6.13
CA ASP A 613 3.85 58.26 -5.27
C ASP A 613 5.24 58.91 -5.23
N ILE A 614 6.31 58.12 -5.22
CA ILE A 614 7.67 58.65 -5.35
C ILE A 614 7.89 59.25 -6.75
N ALA A 615 7.47 58.55 -7.81
CA ALA A 615 7.58 59.06 -9.18
C ALA A 615 6.74 60.33 -9.41
N LEU A 616 5.57 60.45 -8.77
CA LEU A 616 4.70 61.64 -8.82
C LEU A 616 5.39 62.89 -8.29
N GLY A 617 6.28 62.75 -7.30
CA GLY A 617 7.09 63.86 -6.79
C GLY A 617 7.90 64.56 -7.90
N TYR A 618 8.18 63.87 -9.01
CA TYR A 618 8.91 64.39 -10.16
C TYR A 618 8.02 64.90 -11.30
N SER A 619 6.71 64.60 -11.29
CA SER A 619 5.77 65.01 -12.35
C SER A 619 5.25 66.45 -12.21
N LYS A 620 5.54 67.15 -11.09
CA LYS A 620 4.99 68.49 -10.77
C LYS A 620 3.46 68.55 -11.00
N ASN A 621 3.01 69.23 -12.06
CA ASN A 621 1.59 69.43 -12.38
C ASN A 621 1.05 68.41 -13.41
N VAL A 622 1.91 67.56 -13.97
CA VAL A 622 1.53 66.56 -14.97
C VAL A 622 0.82 65.40 -14.27
N LYS A 623 -0.46 65.19 -14.60
CA LYS A 623 -1.30 64.11 -14.04
C LYS A 623 -1.13 62.78 -14.78
N ALA A 624 0.12 62.45 -15.09
CA ALA A 624 0.48 61.24 -15.79
C ALA A 624 1.84 60.70 -15.33
N LEU A 625 1.99 59.38 -15.37
CA LEU A 625 3.26 58.68 -15.17
C LEU A 625 3.54 57.74 -16.32
N ILE A 626 4.81 57.64 -16.73
CA ILE A 626 5.26 56.65 -17.70
C ILE A 626 5.59 55.37 -16.95
N LEU A 627 4.91 54.27 -17.25
CA LEU A 627 5.21 52.95 -16.71
C LEU A 627 6.07 52.17 -17.72
N CYS A 628 7.27 51.81 -17.29
CA CYS A 628 8.27 51.17 -18.13
C CYS A 628 8.52 49.74 -17.68
N LYS A 629 8.88 48.87 -18.64
CA LYS A 629 9.65 47.67 -18.32
C LYS A 629 11.11 48.08 -18.16
N VAL A 630 11.75 47.65 -17.08
CA VAL A 630 13.13 48.02 -16.75
C VAL A 630 13.93 46.76 -16.43
N LEU A 631 15.08 46.58 -17.08
CA LEU A 631 16.06 45.55 -16.73
C LEU A 631 17.00 46.12 -15.67
N ALA A 632 16.63 46.02 -14.39
CA ALA A 632 17.46 46.51 -13.31
C ALA A 632 18.77 45.73 -13.15
N GLY A 633 18.79 44.45 -13.54
CA GLY A 633 19.97 43.60 -13.43
C GLY A 633 20.39 43.41 -11.99
N ARG A 634 21.70 43.29 -11.79
CA ARG A 634 22.28 43.31 -10.45
C ARG A 634 22.35 44.76 -9.97
N SER A 635 21.50 45.13 -9.01
CA SER A 635 21.48 46.48 -8.44
C SER A 635 22.48 46.66 -7.29
N GLN A 636 23.16 47.80 -7.29
CA GLN A 636 23.97 48.30 -6.19
C GLN A 636 23.09 49.11 -5.24
N ASP A 637 22.98 48.70 -3.97
CA ASP A 637 22.23 49.49 -2.98
C ASP A 637 23.08 50.70 -2.53
N VAL A 638 22.54 51.91 -2.65
CA VAL A 638 23.28 53.16 -2.40
C VAL A 638 22.48 54.13 -1.53
N THR A 639 23.18 54.91 -0.71
CA THR A 639 22.61 55.96 0.16
C THR A 639 23.09 57.37 -0.19
N SER A 640 24.05 57.49 -1.11
CA SER A 640 24.65 58.76 -1.54
C SER A 640 24.96 58.74 -3.03
N ARG A 641 25.38 59.88 -3.59
CA ARG A 641 25.75 60.00 -5.00
C ARG A 641 26.97 59.14 -5.32
N VAL A 642 26.77 58.09 -6.11
CA VAL A 642 27.85 57.22 -6.62
C VAL A 642 27.49 56.76 -8.03
N ASN A 643 28.50 56.57 -8.89
CA ASN A 643 28.27 55.93 -10.18
C ASN A 643 28.08 54.42 -10.00
N ILE A 644 27.38 53.79 -10.93
CA ILE A 644 27.18 52.34 -10.93
C ILE A 644 28.55 51.67 -11.01
N ALA A 645 28.91 50.89 -9.98
CA ALA A 645 30.20 50.22 -9.88
C ALA A 645 30.33 49.07 -10.90
N GLU A 646 31.57 48.68 -11.18
CA GLU A 646 31.84 47.52 -12.04
C GLU A 646 31.17 46.27 -11.49
N GLY A 647 30.53 45.49 -12.37
CA GLY A 647 29.78 44.29 -12.00
C GLY A 647 28.32 44.53 -11.59
N TYR A 648 27.87 45.79 -11.51
CA TYR A 648 26.47 46.17 -11.32
C TYR A 648 25.87 46.77 -12.58
N ASP A 649 24.54 46.69 -12.72
CA ASP A 649 23.82 47.22 -13.90
C ASP A 649 22.90 48.40 -13.54
N SER A 650 22.73 48.71 -12.25
CA SER A 650 21.89 49.80 -11.75
C SER A 650 22.26 50.20 -10.32
N ASN A 651 21.87 51.40 -9.90
CA ASN A 651 21.83 51.77 -8.48
C ASN A 651 20.39 51.68 -7.96
N ARG A 652 20.22 51.27 -6.70
CA ARG A 652 18.93 51.21 -6.00
C ARG A 652 19.01 51.95 -4.67
N VAL A 653 18.01 52.78 -4.40
CA VAL A 653 17.91 53.60 -3.18
C VAL A 653 16.67 53.18 -2.40
N ASP A 654 16.80 53.13 -1.07
CA ASP A 654 15.72 52.85 -0.12
C ASP A 654 14.85 51.65 -0.53
N LYS A 655 15.45 50.45 -0.54
CA LYS A 655 14.69 49.24 -0.83
C LYS A 655 13.78 48.86 0.34
N ASP A 656 12.61 48.30 0.02
CA ASP A 656 11.73 47.71 1.02
C ASP A 656 12.07 46.25 1.34
N ALA A 657 11.27 45.61 2.20
CA ALA A 657 11.45 44.21 2.59
C ALA A 657 11.33 43.20 1.44
N LEU A 658 10.69 43.59 0.32
CA LEU A 658 10.56 42.77 -0.89
C LEU A 658 11.63 43.13 -1.94
N GLY A 659 12.59 43.98 -1.59
CA GLY A 659 13.68 44.40 -2.48
C GLY A 659 13.28 45.48 -3.49
N ARG A 660 12.09 46.07 -3.37
CA ARG A 660 11.60 47.12 -4.29
C ARG A 660 12.24 48.45 -3.97
N GLY A 661 12.78 49.14 -4.96
CA GLY A 661 13.48 50.41 -4.77
C GLY A 661 12.56 51.62 -4.87
N LYS A 662 12.70 52.59 -3.93
CA LYS A 662 12.10 53.92 -4.12
C LYS A 662 12.73 54.68 -5.29
N MET A 663 14.01 54.44 -5.54
CA MET A 663 14.66 54.92 -6.76
C MET A 663 15.54 53.83 -7.34
N ILE A 664 15.44 53.65 -8.65
CA ILE A 664 16.28 52.76 -9.45
C ILE A 664 16.87 53.60 -10.57
N ILE A 665 18.19 53.66 -10.63
CA ILE A 665 18.93 54.51 -11.55
C ILE A 665 19.54 53.62 -12.62
N ILE A 666 19.18 53.89 -13.88
CA ILE A 666 19.59 53.15 -15.07
C ILE A 666 20.36 54.08 -16.00
N ASN A 667 21.62 53.78 -16.30
CA ASN A 667 22.45 54.64 -17.16
C ASN A 667 22.47 54.21 -18.64
N ASN A 668 22.03 52.99 -18.97
CA ASN A 668 21.91 52.51 -20.34
C ASN A 668 20.43 52.44 -20.74
N ASP A 669 20.06 53.32 -21.67
CA ASP A 669 18.71 53.51 -22.20
C ASP A 669 18.10 52.22 -22.78
N LYS A 670 18.92 51.32 -23.33
CA LYS A 670 18.48 50.04 -23.88
C LYS A 670 18.00 49.03 -22.84
N GLN A 671 18.18 49.31 -21.54
CA GLN A 671 17.57 48.54 -20.44
C GLN A 671 16.12 48.97 -20.16
N ILE A 672 15.61 49.98 -20.85
CA ILE A 672 14.32 50.61 -20.56
C ILE A 672 13.40 50.47 -21.77
N LEU A 673 12.16 50.11 -21.51
CA LEU A 673 11.09 50.10 -22.52
C LEU A 673 9.85 50.82 -21.96
N PRO A 674 9.59 52.07 -22.41
CA PRO A 674 8.33 52.76 -22.12
C PRO A 674 7.16 51.97 -22.71
N ARG A 675 6.20 51.57 -21.86
CA ARG A 675 5.10 50.69 -22.30
C ARG A 675 3.72 51.29 -22.11
N TYR A 676 3.53 52.03 -21.03
CA TYR A 676 2.26 52.66 -20.72
C TYR A 676 2.45 54.10 -20.27
N VAL A 677 1.43 54.93 -20.47
CA VAL A 677 1.23 56.18 -19.73
C VAL A 677 -0.04 56.05 -18.92
N VAL A 678 0.07 56.15 -17.60
CA VAL A 678 -1.06 56.07 -16.67
C VAL A 678 -1.49 57.48 -16.32
N HIS A 679 -2.69 57.87 -16.76
CA HIS A 679 -3.31 59.16 -16.47
C HIS A 679 -4.28 59.01 -15.31
N PHE A 680 -4.38 60.01 -14.44
CA PHE A 680 -5.20 59.96 -13.23
C PHE A 680 -5.77 61.34 -12.85
N ASN A 681 -6.70 61.36 -11.89
CA ASN A 681 -7.37 62.59 -11.44
C ASN A 681 -6.55 63.47 -10.48
#